data_AF-A0A4Z0YTM5-F1
#
_entry.id   AF-A0A4Z0YTM5-F1
#
_cell.length_a   1.000
_cell.length_b   1.000
_cell.length_c   1.000
_cell.angle_alpha   90.00
_cell.angle_beta   90.00
_cell.angle_gamma   90.00
#
_symmetry.space_group_name_H-M   'P 1'
#
loop_
_entity.id
_entity.type
_entity.pdbx_description
1 polymer ?
#
loop_
_entity_poly.entity_id
_entity_poly.type
_entity_poly.pdbx_seq_one_letter_code
_entity_poly.pdbx_strand_id
1 'polypeptide(L)'
;MRRRQKRANMLPLNATRFLAVVATAAGLVGRAASASCASYASYSQYRHEPYSTGAYALSYQRPEPACRTFNSTAVEDSILRIKNLTTDPDLFRLFENTYPNTIDTAIKWRGFAANNTEEELAFIITGDIDAMWIRDSANQVAPYRSVLKSKDDDLASLFRGTLNMQARYLIISPYCNSFLPPPEANMDVHPNGAVYSVTPPYDRNIVFTCNFELDDFGAFLQLSHDYHTRTGDVDFFGKFQWIHAIQSILSAAEALRKPTYGPDGEWIPPAYTFQSQTMTAFGTLGNNGMGYPVNETGMVRAPFRPSDDSSIYDFQIPANMMLSRYLEATAPIMEKLPNAPKGLAGQMRDMAAGIRAGIEQFGVVTAPNGQRIFAYEVDGFGGQNLMDDANIPSLLSAPSLGYLDANDTVYQNTRKFVLSRSNPWWCQGTVISAVGSPHIQPGAAWPMAAIMRAMTSDDDDEIINSIWEVLQTTDRFGLIHESVNSFDASKWTRSWFGWGNAVFGQMIMELSERKPELLKETFQPRHRGSRRKDTLPTATPTGATRVAEEDTMIMAAIIAVVTDEEDTIHRAAIKDTVVAAVLIIPIIRVKDLEATLASTEIVATTVEDGFGAHGNYGARLFDDRSTPTGPENIFGIRGRKEIDEEGGDELFIKYANKENKEADSYFFRLRGSVSVVGNLT
;
A
#
# COMPACT_ATOMS: atom_id res chain seq x y z
N MET A 1 42.11 49.98 68.39
CA MET A 1 42.34 51.14 69.29
C MET A 1 41.74 52.40 68.66
N ARG A 2 41.01 53.19 69.47
CA ARG A 2 40.69 54.64 69.36
C ARG A 2 39.87 55.10 68.12
N ARG A 3 38.57 55.37 68.30
CA ARG A 3 37.90 56.60 68.81
C ARG A 3 37.60 57.58 67.66
N ARG A 4 36.34 57.67 67.21
CA ARG A 4 35.27 58.59 67.70
C ARG A 4 35.60 60.07 67.46
N GLN A 5 34.81 60.75 66.62
CA GLN A 5 34.00 61.88 67.13
C GLN A 5 32.83 62.26 66.20
N LYS A 6 31.63 62.28 66.79
CA LYS A 6 30.42 63.01 66.40
C LYS A 6 30.69 64.51 66.60
N ARG A 7 30.00 65.52 66.05
CA ARG A 7 28.55 65.76 65.88
C ARG A 7 28.41 67.22 65.37
N ALA A 8 27.41 67.56 64.56
CA ALA A 8 26.57 68.77 64.71
C ALA A 8 25.51 68.87 63.59
N ASN A 9 24.27 69.14 63.98
CA ASN A 9 23.07 69.26 63.14
C ASN A 9 22.86 70.69 62.64
N MET A 10 22.25 70.87 61.47
CA MET A 10 21.04 71.70 61.29
C MET A 10 20.39 71.49 59.89
N LEU A 11 19.05 71.43 59.89
CA LEU A 11 18.03 71.21 58.84
C LEU A 11 18.02 72.32 57.74
N PRO A 12 17.33 72.19 56.56
CA PRO A 12 15.97 71.63 56.40
C PRO A 12 15.59 70.94 55.06
N LEU A 13 14.34 70.46 54.99
CA LEU A 13 13.51 70.20 53.79
C LEU A 13 13.94 69.08 52.83
N ASN A 14 13.43 67.88 53.09
CA ASN A 14 12.75 67.02 52.09
C ASN A 14 12.08 65.84 52.81
N ALA A 15 10.76 65.94 53.01
CA ALA A 15 9.98 64.89 53.64
C ALA A 15 8.63 64.76 52.95
N THR A 16 8.56 63.93 51.92
CA THR A 16 7.32 63.22 51.57
C THR A 16 7.62 61.97 50.75
N ARG A 17 7.37 60.81 51.40
CA ARG A 17 7.11 59.46 50.84
C ARG A 17 8.22 58.77 50.03
N PHE A 18 9.03 57.98 50.73
CA PHE A 18 9.63 56.74 50.21
C PHE A 18 8.59 55.61 50.32
N LEU A 19 8.03 55.20 49.19
CA LEU A 19 7.38 53.89 48.99
C LEU A 19 7.06 53.74 47.49
N ALA A 20 8.03 53.31 46.71
CA ALA A 20 7.83 52.71 45.39
C ALA A 20 9.14 52.08 44.88
N VAL A 21 9.01 50.97 44.16
CA VAL A 21 10.01 50.28 43.34
C VAL A 21 10.94 49.30 44.08
N VAL A 22 10.35 48.22 44.62
CA VAL A 22 10.93 46.87 44.55
C VAL A 22 9.79 45.89 44.24
N ALA A 23 9.43 45.76 42.96
CA ALA A 23 8.71 44.61 42.39
C ALA A 23 8.41 44.90 40.91
N THR A 24 9.30 44.50 39.99
CA THR A 24 9.00 44.13 38.59
C THR A 24 10.32 43.87 37.86
N ALA A 25 10.88 42.69 38.05
CA ALA A 25 11.87 42.10 37.12
C ALA A 25 11.81 40.56 37.18
N ALA A 26 10.61 40.01 37.38
CA ALA A 26 10.33 38.59 37.27
C ALA A 26 8.97 38.46 36.57
N GLY A 27 9.01 38.23 35.26
CA GLY A 27 7.78 38.11 34.47
C GLY A 27 7.95 38.55 33.04
N LEU A 28 8.85 37.88 32.31
CA LEU A 28 8.76 37.64 30.87
C LEU A 28 9.80 36.56 30.49
N VAL A 29 9.89 35.50 31.31
CA VAL A 29 10.20 34.20 30.73
C VAL A 29 8.89 33.79 30.09
N GLY A 30 8.76 34.08 28.79
CA GLY A 30 7.70 33.46 28.01
C GLY A 30 7.78 31.97 28.30
N ARG A 31 6.75 31.42 28.97
CA ARG A 31 6.53 29.99 28.95
C ARG A 31 6.44 29.66 27.47
N ALA A 32 7.50 29.09 26.89
CA ALA A 32 7.33 28.25 25.73
C ALA A 32 6.29 27.23 26.20
N ALA A 33 5.03 27.42 25.79
CA ALA A 33 4.05 26.37 25.91
C ALA A 33 4.73 25.18 25.23
N SER A 34 4.98 24.12 25.98
CA SER A 34 5.36 22.84 25.38
C SER A 34 4.24 22.55 24.38
N ALA A 35 4.49 22.78 23.10
CA ALA A 35 3.51 22.49 22.07
C ALA A 35 3.24 21.00 22.20
N SER A 36 2.04 20.64 22.65
CA SER A 36 1.61 19.25 22.64
C SER A 36 1.36 18.94 21.18
N CYS A 37 2.36 18.34 20.54
CA CYS A 37 2.27 17.94 19.14
C CYS A 37 1.27 16.80 19.03
N ALA A 38 0.18 17.03 18.31
CA ALA A 38 -0.81 15.99 18.03
C ALA A 38 -0.18 14.87 17.20
N SER A 39 -0.69 13.64 17.38
CA SER A 39 -0.29 12.53 16.52
C SER A 39 -0.65 12.83 15.07
N TYR A 40 0.33 12.71 14.17
CA TYR A 40 0.08 12.95 12.75
C TYR A 40 -0.89 11.94 12.13
N ALA A 41 -0.96 10.71 12.66
CA ALA A 41 -1.96 9.73 12.28
C ALA A 41 -3.38 10.28 12.47
N SER A 42 -3.66 10.93 13.61
CA SER A 42 -4.94 11.60 13.84
C SER A 42 -5.06 12.90 13.03
N TYR A 43 -3.98 13.66 12.86
CA TYR A 43 -4.02 14.93 12.13
C TYR A 43 -4.39 14.74 10.66
N SER A 44 -3.78 13.76 9.99
CA SER A 44 -4.00 13.46 8.56
C SER A 44 -5.45 13.07 8.21
N GLN A 45 -6.25 12.65 9.19
CA GLN A 45 -7.64 12.24 9.00
C GLN A 45 -8.61 13.42 8.86
N TYR A 46 -8.14 14.66 9.01
CA TYR A 46 -8.96 15.86 8.94
C TYR A 46 -8.42 16.86 7.92
N ARG A 47 -9.31 17.74 7.47
CA ARG A 47 -8.99 18.89 6.64
C ARG A 47 -8.72 20.10 7.53
N HIS A 48 -7.66 20.84 7.23
CA HIS A 48 -7.14 21.96 8.00
C HIS A 48 -6.98 23.19 7.10
N GLU A 49 -7.39 24.33 7.65
CA GLU A 49 -7.13 25.64 7.07
C GLU A 49 -5.64 26.03 7.25
N PRO A 50 -5.09 26.90 6.38
CA PRO A 50 -5.75 27.52 5.24
C PRO A 50 -5.87 26.57 4.04
N TYR A 51 -7.04 26.52 3.40
CA TYR A 51 -7.19 25.83 2.11
C TYR A 51 -6.41 26.55 1.00
N SER A 52 -5.91 25.80 0.01
CA SER A 52 -5.44 26.40 -1.24
C SER A 52 -6.58 27.14 -1.95
N THR A 53 -6.23 28.14 -2.75
CA THR A 53 -7.18 29.03 -3.42
C THR A 53 -7.73 28.47 -4.74
N GLY A 54 -7.30 27.27 -5.14
CA GLY A 54 -7.79 26.61 -6.34
C GLY A 54 -9.14 25.93 -6.12
N ALA A 55 -9.69 25.38 -7.19
CA ALA A 55 -11.00 24.76 -7.23
C ALA A 55 -11.09 23.49 -6.38
N TYR A 56 -9.97 22.80 -6.17
CA TYR A 56 -9.95 21.63 -5.28
C TYR A 56 -9.89 22.02 -3.80
N ALA A 57 -9.45 23.26 -3.49
CA ALA A 57 -9.39 23.79 -2.12
C ALA A 57 -8.74 22.80 -1.15
N LEU A 58 -7.51 22.39 -1.49
CA LEU A 58 -6.71 21.39 -0.77
C LEU A 58 -6.30 21.91 0.61
N SER A 59 -6.47 21.06 1.61
CA SER A 59 -6.05 21.26 3.00
C SER A 59 -4.55 21.57 3.11
N TYR A 60 -4.16 22.35 4.12
CA TYR A 60 -2.78 22.34 4.61
C TYR A 60 -2.57 21.09 5.46
N GLN A 61 -1.44 20.39 5.28
CA GLN A 61 -1.17 19.12 5.97
C GLN A 61 0.23 19.03 6.57
N ARG A 62 0.99 20.12 6.61
CA ARG A 62 2.25 20.12 7.34
C ARG A 62 1.98 20.38 8.82
N PRO A 63 2.62 19.65 9.75
CA PRO A 63 2.61 20.02 11.15
C PRO A 63 3.13 21.44 11.37
N GLU A 64 2.70 22.04 12.48
CA GLU A 64 3.32 23.24 13.02
C GLU A 64 4.85 23.07 13.07
N PRO A 65 5.64 24.12 12.77
CA PRO A 65 7.10 23.99 12.69
C PRO A 65 7.77 23.35 13.91
N ALA A 66 7.24 23.59 15.12
CA ALA A 66 7.74 23.01 16.36
C ALA A 66 7.47 21.49 16.50
N CYS A 67 6.59 20.94 15.68
CA CYS A 67 6.16 19.53 15.69
C CYS A 67 6.73 18.71 14.53
N ARG A 68 7.56 19.30 13.68
CA ARG A 68 8.22 18.61 12.58
C ARG A 68 9.38 17.77 13.11
N THR A 69 9.46 16.51 12.68
CA THR A 69 10.43 15.54 13.22
C THR A 69 11.88 15.78 12.78
N PHE A 70 12.08 16.51 11.68
CA PHE A 70 13.38 16.87 11.14
C PHE A 70 13.27 18.14 10.31
N ASN A 71 14.27 19.02 10.40
CA ASN A 71 14.30 20.27 9.66
C ASN A 71 15.43 20.24 8.63
N SER A 72 15.16 20.72 7.41
CA SER A 72 16.17 20.87 6.37
C SER A 72 15.97 22.16 5.59
N THR A 73 16.93 23.07 5.68
CA THR A 73 16.94 24.30 4.89
C THR A 73 16.88 24.01 3.38
N ALA A 74 17.57 22.97 2.91
CA ALA A 74 17.57 22.60 1.50
C ALA A 74 16.19 22.14 1.00
N VAL A 75 15.40 21.50 1.87
CA VAL A 75 14.01 21.11 1.56
C VAL A 75 13.11 22.35 1.55
N GLU A 76 13.20 23.23 2.54
CA GLU A 76 12.42 24.48 2.55
C GLU A 76 12.74 25.39 1.36
N ASP A 77 14.02 25.52 0.98
CA ASP A 77 14.46 26.25 -0.21
C ASP A 77 13.86 25.67 -1.49
N SER A 78 13.73 24.34 -1.56
CA SER A 78 13.10 23.65 -2.69
C SER A 78 11.60 23.89 -2.74
N ILE A 79 10.93 23.94 -1.59
CA ILE A 79 9.52 24.33 -1.50
C ILE A 79 9.32 25.74 -2.04
N LEU A 80 10.18 26.69 -1.65
CA LEU A 80 10.13 28.06 -2.17
C LEU A 80 10.43 28.13 -3.68
N ARG A 81 11.39 27.32 -4.16
CA ARG A 81 11.69 27.22 -5.60
C ARG A 81 10.48 26.76 -6.40
N ILE A 82 9.85 25.65 -5.98
CA ILE A 82 8.68 25.10 -6.66
C ILE A 82 7.49 26.04 -6.56
N LYS A 83 7.30 26.73 -5.42
CA LYS A 83 6.28 27.79 -5.29
C LYS A 83 6.39 28.86 -6.35
N ASN A 84 7.62 29.29 -6.65
CA ASN A 84 7.87 30.33 -7.65
C ASN A 84 7.77 29.82 -9.08
N LEU A 85 7.93 28.51 -9.29
CA LEU A 85 7.84 27.86 -10.60
C LEU A 85 6.40 27.48 -10.98
N THR A 86 5.60 27.11 -9.98
CA THR A 86 4.22 26.64 -10.14
C THR A 86 3.23 27.79 -10.21
N THR A 87 2.25 27.69 -11.10
CA THR A 87 1.15 28.67 -11.22
C THR A 87 -0.15 28.16 -10.62
N ASP A 88 -0.34 26.85 -10.58
CA ASP A 88 -1.54 26.23 -10.03
C ASP A 88 -1.45 26.11 -8.50
N PRO A 89 -2.37 26.74 -7.74
CA PRO A 89 -2.29 26.77 -6.28
C PRO A 89 -2.57 25.41 -5.63
N ASP A 90 -3.35 24.53 -6.27
CA ASP A 90 -3.63 23.20 -5.75
C ASP A 90 -2.44 22.27 -6.00
N LEU A 91 -1.81 22.36 -7.17
CA LEU A 91 -0.55 21.65 -7.44
C LEU A 91 0.54 22.02 -6.43
N PHE A 92 0.72 23.33 -6.19
CA PHE A 92 1.70 23.78 -5.21
C PHE A 92 1.35 23.28 -3.80
N ARG A 93 0.07 23.37 -3.38
CA ARG A 93 -0.34 22.89 -2.05
C ARG A 93 -0.08 21.40 -1.87
N LEU A 94 -0.39 20.59 -2.89
CA LEU A 94 -0.11 19.16 -2.82
C LEU A 94 1.39 18.91 -2.68
N PHE A 95 2.23 19.56 -3.49
CA PHE A 95 3.69 19.45 -3.37
C PHE A 95 4.21 19.91 -1.99
N GLU A 96 3.72 21.05 -1.49
CA GLU A 96 4.11 21.60 -0.19
C GLU A 96 3.78 20.63 0.95
N ASN A 97 2.65 19.93 0.87
CA ASN A 97 2.26 18.94 1.87
C ASN A 97 3.05 17.63 1.75
N THR A 98 3.32 17.16 0.53
CA THR A 98 3.80 15.79 0.30
C THR A 98 5.32 15.68 0.27
N TYR A 99 6.04 16.62 -0.35
CA TYR A 99 7.50 16.55 -0.47
C TYR A 99 8.22 16.51 0.90
N PRO A 100 7.89 17.36 1.88
CA PRO A 100 8.50 17.27 3.22
C PRO A 100 7.81 16.27 4.15
N ASN A 101 6.77 15.55 3.72
CA ASN A 101 5.93 14.76 4.63
C ASN A 101 6.74 13.78 5.49
N THR A 102 7.68 13.05 4.89
CA THR A 102 8.57 12.12 5.61
C THR A 102 9.34 12.82 6.72
N ILE A 103 10.04 13.92 6.41
CA ILE A 103 10.87 14.63 7.40
C ILE A 103 10.03 15.38 8.43
N ASP A 104 8.82 15.79 8.06
CA ASP A 104 7.90 16.47 8.96
C ASP A 104 7.26 15.49 9.96
N THR A 105 7.00 14.22 9.59
CA THR A 105 6.07 13.38 10.35
C THR A 105 6.54 11.94 10.65
N ALA A 106 7.42 11.37 9.83
CA ALA A 106 7.70 9.94 9.81
C ALA A 106 9.04 9.55 10.47
N ILE A 107 9.93 10.50 10.75
CA ILE A 107 11.18 10.24 11.46
C ILE A 107 10.87 10.14 12.96
N LYS A 108 10.50 8.95 13.42
CA LYS A 108 10.10 8.74 14.80
C LYS A 108 11.25 8.81 15.79
N TRP A 109 12.44 8.41 15.36
CA TRP A 109 13.62 8.48 16.21
C TRP A 109 14.90 8.65 15.40
N ARG A 110 15.83 9.41 15.97
CA ARG A 110 17.21 9.52 15.52
C ARG A 110 18.14 9.42 16.73
N GLY A 111 19.28 8.80 16.53
CA GLY A 111 20.30 8.69 17.56
C GLY A 111 21.50 7.93 17.04
N PHE A 112 22.17 7.24 17.95
CA PHE A 112 23.37 6.47 17.66
C PHE A 112 23.23 5.06 18.20
N ALA A 113 23.94 4.11 17.61
CA ALA A 113 23.97 2.74 18.12
C ALA A 113 24.47 2.72 19.57
N ALA A 114 23.84 1.90 20.42
CA ALA A 114 24.17 1.82 21.84
C ALA A 114 25.65 1.47 22.12
N ASN A 115 26.27 0.70 21.21
CA ASN A 115 27.65 0.25 21.31
C ASN A 115 28.63 1.07 20.45
N ASN A 116 28.15 2.04 19.66
CA ASN A 116 28.98 2.84 18.78
C ASN A 116 28.39 4.24 18.57
N THR A 117 28.97 5.23 19.26
CA THR A 117 28.50 6.63 19.22
C THR A 117 28.79 7.34 17.90
N GLU A 118 29.47 6.71 16.95
CA GLU A 118 29.69 7.25 15.60
C GLU A 118 28.69 6.69 14.58
N GLU A 119 28.00 5.59 14.90
CA GLU A 119 27.01 4.96 14.04
C GLU A 119 25.67 5.67 14.21
N GLU A 120 25.44 6.71 13.41
CA GLU A 120 24.15 7.40 13.32
C GLU A 120 23.06 6.42 12.87
N LEU A 121 21.85 6.59 13.40
CA LEU A 121 20.68 5.76 13.13
C LEU A 121 19.43 6.63 12.95
N ALA A 122 18.55 6.22 12.06
CA ALA A 122 17.24 6.82 11.85
C ALA A 122 16.17 5.74 11.71
N PHE A 123 15.14 5.81 12.56
CA PHE A 123 13.96 4.96 12.49
C PHE A 123 12.83 5.74 11.83
N ILE A 124 12.43 5.29 10.63
CA ILE A 124 11.45 5.97 9.77
C ILE A 124 10.27 5.04 9.58
N ILE A 125 9.10 5.47 10.00
CA ILE A 125 7.87 4.68 9.87
C ILE A 125 7.17 4.94 8.53
N THR A 126 6.34 3.99 8.08
CA THR A 126 5.66 4.09 6.77
C THR A 126 4.59 5.18 6.73
N GLY A 127 4.06 5.54 7.90
CA GLY A 127 3.06 6.56 8.08
C GLY A 127 2.11 6.16 9.20
N ASP A 128 0.85 5.90 8.87
CA ASP A 128 -0.17 5.42 9.81
C ASP A 128 0.12 4.05 10.47
N ILE A 129 1.20 3.36 10.08
CA ILE A 129 1.71 2.13 10.70
C ILE A 129 3.03 2.43 11.40
N ASP A 130 3.12 2.12 12.69
CA ASP A 130 4.28 2.45 13.55
C ASP A 130 5.40 1.40 13.49
N ALA A 131 5.85 1.11 12.26
CA ALA A 131 6.97 0.22 11.98
C ALA A 131 7.72 0.68 10.72
N MET A 132 8.98 0.26 10.61
CA MET A 132 9.88 0.62 9.51
C MET A 132 9.96 -0.52 8.50
N TRP A 133 9.35 -0.34 7.34
CA TRP A 133 9.61 -1.17 6.16
C TRP A 133 10.94 -0.76 5.52
N ILE A 134 11.75 -1.72 5.08
CA ILE A 134 13.00 -1.42 4.37
C ILE A 134 12.69 -0.69 3.06
N ARG A 135 11.75 -1.20 2.25
CA ARG A 135 11.21 -0.52 1.07
C ARG A 135 10.75 0.90 1.36
N ASP A 136 9.77 1.09 2.25
CA ASP A 136 9.13 2.40 2.46
C ASP A 136 10.15 3.41 2.96
N SER A 137 10.96 3.08 3.96
CA SER A 137 11.93 4.01 4.53
C SER A 137 13.00 4.45 3.53
N ALA A 138 13.42 3.58 2.60
CA ALA A 138 14.31 3.96 1.50
C ALA A 138 13.59 4.90 0.50
N ASN A 139 12.39 4.53 0.07
CA ASN A 139 11.62 5.32 -0.92
C ASN A 139 11.10 6.65 -0.35
N GLN A 140 10.87 6.75 0.96
CA GLN A 140 10.48 7.97 1.67
C GLN A 140 11.62 9.00 1.75
N VAL A 141 12.87 8.53 1.75
CA VAL A 141 14.07 9.38 1.79
C VAL A 141 14.60 9.69 0.38
N ALA A 142 14.33 8.82 -0.60
CA ALA A 142 14.78 8.94 -1.97
C ALA A 142 14.53 10.32 -2.65
N PRO A 143 13.41 11.04 -2.43
CA PRO A 143 13.19 12.35 -3.08
C PRO A 143 14.23 13.41 -2.71
N TYR A 144 14.79 13.31 -1.50
CA TYR A 144 15.75 14.29 -0.97
C TYR A 144 17.14 14.13 -1.57
N ARG A 145 17.39 13.06 -2.35
CA ARG A 145 18.64 12.89 -3.11
C ARG A 145 18.88 14.04 -4.10
N SER A 146 17.81 14.70 -4.57
CA SER A 146 17.89 15.83 -5.50
C SER A 146 18.54 17.07 -4.87
N VAL A 147 18.48 17.19 -3.55
CA VAL A 147 18.96 18.35 -2.78
C VAL A 147 20.10 18.01 -1.81
N LEU A 148 20.57 16.77 -1.84
CA LEU A 148 21.74 16.30 -1.09
C LEU A 148 23.00 16.80 -1.78
N LYS A 149 23.74 17.73 -1.15
CA LYS A 149 24.88 18.44 -1.76
C LYS A 149 26.23 17.93 -1.30
N SER A 150 26.33 17.51 -0.03
CA SER A 150 27.58 17.06 0.56
C SER A 150 27.34 16.00 1.63
N LYS A 151 28.42 15.28 2.00
CA LYS A 151 28.39 14.32 3.12
C LYS A 151 28.23 14.99 4.50
N ASP A 152 28.51 16.28 4.59
CA ASP A 152 28.43 17.03 5.84
C ASP A 152 27.05 17.70 6.04
N ASP A 153 26.12 17.51 5.10
CA ASP A 153 24.77 18.06 5.18
C ASP A 153 23.92 17.33 6.24
N ASP A 154 22.99 18.05 6.89
CA ASP A 154 22.04 17.42 7.81
C ASP A 154 21.25 16.29 7.14
N LEU A 155 20.83 16.47 5.88
CA LEU A 155 20.18 15.41 5.11
C LEU A 155 21.09 14.19 4.90
N ALA A 156 22.41 14.38 4.74
CA ALA A 156 23.34 13.26 4.63
C ALA A 156 23.32 12.39 5.89
N SER A 157 23.19 13.02 7.07
CA SER A 157 23.04 12.28 8.34
C SER A 157 21.74 11.47 8.42
N LEU A 158 20.68 11.91 7.74
CA LEU A 158 19.45 11.12 7.61
C LEU A 158 19.68 9.90 6.73
N PHE A 159 20.28 10.06 5.55
CA PHE A 159 20.60 8.94 4.65
C PHE A 159 21.52 7.90 5.32
N ARG A 160 22.61 8.34 5.97
CA ARG A 160 23.49 7.44 6.72
C ARG A 160 22.77 6.74 7.85
N GLY A 161 21.94 7.47 8.60
CA GLY A 161 21.14 6.92 9.68
C GLY A 161 20.18 5.83 9.22
N THR A 162 19.50 6.06 8.08
CA THR A 162 18.60 5.07 7.48
C THR A 162 19.38 3.86 6.97
N LEU A 163 20.51 4.07 6.27
CA LEU A 163 21.36 2.98 5.75
C LEU A 163 21.91 2.10 6.88
N ASN A 164 22.43 2.68 7.95
CA ASN A 164 22.92 1.91 9.09
C ASN A 164 21.79 1.12 9.78
N MET A 165 20.62 1.74 9.95
CA MET A 165 19.46 1.07 10.54
C MET A 165 19.00 -0.12 9.69
N GLN A 166 18.81 0.09 8.38
CA GLN A 166 18.42 -0.97 7.44
C GLN A 166 19.48 -2.09 7.39
N ALA A 167 20.77 -1.73 7.38
CA ALA A 167 21.85 -2.72 7.38
C ALA A 167 21.77 -3.66 8.58
N ARG A 168 21.50 -3.13 9.79
CA ARG A 168 21.32 -3.95 11.00
C ARG A 168 20.16 -4.91 10.87
N TYR A 169 19.02 -4.43 10.39
CA TYR A 169 17.83 -5.25 10.21
C TYR A 169 18.03 -6.37 9.19
N LEU A 170 18.66 -6.07 8.05
CA LEU A 170 18.97 -7.05 6.99
C LEU A 170 20.03 -8.08 7.42
N ILE A 171 20.87 -7.77 8.41
CA ILE A 171 21.78 -8.76 9.03
C ILE A 171 21.02 -9.65 10.02
N ILE A 172 20.11 -9.08 10.81
CA ILE A 172 19.36 -9.81 11.85
C ILE A 172 18.33 -10.76 11.23
N SER A 173 17.58 -10.30 10.23
CA SER A 173 16.48 -11.07 9.63
C SER A 173 16.31 -10.68 8.16
N PRO A 174 17.16 -11.20 7.25
CA PRO A 174 17.14 -10.84 5.83
C PRO A 174 15.86 -11.28 5.10
N TYR A 175 15.06 -12.17 5.70
CA TYR A 175 13.80 -12.63 5.12
C TYR A 175 12.57 -11.83 5.59
N CYS A 176 12.78 -10.70 6.28
CA CYS A 176 11.70 -9.93 6.87
C CYS A 176 11.72 -8.49 6.37
N ASN A 177 10.54 -7.97 6.07
CA ASN A 177 10.38 -6.70 5.39
C ASN A 177 10.22 -5.50 6.33
N SER A 178 9.74 -5.72 7.56
CA SER A 178 9.46 -4.62 8.48
C SER A 178 9.89 -4.85 9.93
N PHE A 179 10.28 -3.76 10.58
CA PHE A 179 10.98 -3.80 11.85
C PHE A 179 10.41 -2.80 12.87
N LEU A 180 10.50 -3.20 14.13
CA LEU A 180 10.14 -2.40 15.29
C LEU A 180 11.29 -1.42 15.65
N PRO A 181 11.01 -0.35 16.43
CA PRO A 181 12.04 0.59 16.86
C PRO A 181 13.24 -0.12 17.51
N PRO A 182 14.47 0.37 17.29
CA PRO A 182 15.65 -0.24 17.90
C PRO A 182 15.58 -0.11 19.43
N PRO A 183 16.13 -1.05 20.22
CA PRO A 183 16.08 -0.99 21.68
C PRO A 183 16.61 0.32 22.28
N GLU A 184 17.66 0.90 21.69
CA GLU A 184 18.23 2.19 22.13
C GLU A 184 17.32 3.40 21.92
N ALA A 185 16.24 3.27 21.14
CA ALA A 185 15.26 4.33 21.01
C ALA A 185 14.40 4.49 22.28
N ASN A 186 14.32 3.45 23.12
CA ASN A 186 13.49 3.41 24.33
C ASN A 186 12.06 3.94 24.06
N MET A 187 11.50 3.50 22.94
CA MET A 187 10.14 3.81 22.52
C MET A 187 9.18 2.71 22.94
N ASP A 188 7.90 3.06 23.10
CA ASP A 188 6.85 2.06 23.23
C ASP A 188 6.78 1.23 21.94
N VAL A 189 6.83 -0.09 22.10
CA VAL A 189 6.81 -1.02 20.98
C VAL A 189 5.39 -1.53 20.78
N HIS A 190 4.88 -1.39 19.56
CA HIS A 190 3.57 -1.91 19.16
C HIS A 190 3.78 -3.13 18.24
N PRO A 191 3.90 -4.34 18.79
CA PRO A 191 4.11 -5.54 17.97
C PRO A 191 2.89 -5.80 17.10
N ASN A 192 3.13 -6.42 15.95
CA ASN A 192 2.06 -6.88 15.10
C ASN A 192 1.26 -7.99 15.81
N GLY A 193 -0.07 -7.85 15.82
CA GLY A 193 -0.98 -8.82 16.44
C GLY A 193 -1.20 -10.10 15.62
N ALA A 194 -0.69 -10.15 14.39
CA ALA A 194 -0.83 -11.31 13.52
C ALA A 194 0.02 -12.51 13.98
N VAL A 195 -0.47 -13.71 13.67
CA VAL A 195 0.19 -14.97 14.02
C VAL A 195 0.86 -15.55 12.77
N TYR A 196 2.18 -15.54 12.77
CA TYR A 196 3.00 -16.09 11.69
C TYR A 196 3.76 -17.34 12.12
N SER A 197 3.86 -18.31 11.22
CA SER A 197 4.82 -19.42 11.26
C SER A 197 5.82 -19.23 10.13
N VAL A 198 7.08 -18.97 10.47
CA VAL A 198 8.12 -18.58 9.50
C VAL A 198 9.37 -19.41 9.72
N THR A 199 9.97 -19.86 8.63
CA THR A 199 11.33 -20.43 8.62
C THR A 199 12.22 -19.52 7.76
N PRO A 200 13.43 -19.15 8.20
CA PRO A 200 13.94 -19.34 9.57
C PRO A 200 13.11 -18.56 10.60
N PRO A 201 13.14 -18.97 11.89
CA PRO A 201 12.45 -18.23 12.94
C PRO A 201 13.08 -16.84 13.12
N TYR A 202 12.27 -15.89 13.60
CA TYR A 202 12.67 -14.50 13.80
C TYR A 202 12.29 -14.02 15.21
N ASP A 203 12.92 -12.94 15.66
CA ASP A 203 12.61 -12.31 16.95
C ASP A 203 11.44 -11.30 16.79
N ARG A 204 10.31 -11.63 17.41
CA ARG A 204 9.09 -10.80 17.40
C ARG A 204 9.23 -9.47 18.17
N ASN A 205 10.31 -9.30 18.93
CA ASN A 205 10.62 -8.01 19.59
C ASN A 205 11.42 -7.08 18.68
N ILE A 206 11.92 -7.57 17.55
CA ILE A 206 12.70 -6.79 16.57
C ILE A 206 11.91 -6.62 15.27
N VAL A 207 11.18 -7.64 14.87
CA VAL A 207 10.50 -7.69 13.57
C VAL A 207 9.00 -7.47 13.73
N PHE A 208 8.43 -6.64 12.85
CA PHE A 208 6.99 -6.37 12.80
C PHE A 208 6.28 -7.35 11.84
N THR A 209 6.80 -7.58 10.64
CA THR A 209 6.37 -8.63 9.70
C THR A 209 7.56 -9.31 9.03
N CYS A 210 7.38 -10.58 8.64
CA CYS A 210 8.36 -11.35 7.88
C CYS A 210 7.82 -11.77 6.51
N ASN A 211 7.14 -10.88 5.80
CA ASN A 211 6.77 -11.15 4.41
C ASN A 211 8.03 -10.93 3.59
N PHE A 212 8.67 -12.00 3.10
CA PHE A 212 9.94 -11.82 2.38
C PHE A 212 9.70 -11.17 1.01
N GLU A 213 10.20 -9.96 0.87
CA GLU A 213 10.04 -9.09 -0.29
C GLU A 213 11.41 -8.81 -0.90
N LEU A 214 11.63 -9.25 -2.14
CA LEU A 214 12.94 -9.14 -2.78
C LEU A 214 13.35 -7.68 -3.02
N ASP A 215 12.37 -6.79 -3.17
CA ASP A 215 12.60 -5.37 -3.37
C ASP A 215 13.19 -4.66 -2.15
N ASP A 216 13.12 -5.21 -0.93
CA ASP A 216 13.81 -4.65 0.23
C ASP A 216 15.33 -4.62 0.01
N PHE A 217 15.87 -5.68 -0.61
CA PHE A 217 17.28 -5.73 -0.99
C PHE A 217 17.59 -4.69 -2.06
N GLY A 218 16.71 -4.57 -3.07
CA GLY A 218 16.82 -3.56 -4.10
C GLY A 218 16.79 -2.13 -3.55
N ALA A 219 15.90 -1.84 -2.61
CA ALA A 219 15.68 -0.54 -2.00
C ALA A 219 16.87 -0.11 -1.11
N PHE A 220 17.44 -1.02 -0.33
CA PHE A 220 18.67 -0.78 0.43
C PHE A 220 19.86 -0.42 -0.49
N LEU A 221 20.03 -1.20 -1.57
CA LEU A 221 21.08 -0.96 -2.55
C LEU A 221 20.82 0.34 -3.34
N GLN A 222 19.57 0.70 -3.62
CA GLN A 222 19.20 1.98 -4.21
C GLN A 222 19.58 3.14 -3.33
N LEU A 223 19.20 3.10 -2.05
CA LEU A 223 19.55 4.15 -1.09
C LEU A 223 21.08 4.30 -0.98
N SER A 224 21.81 3.18 -1.01
CA SER A 224 23.27 3.16 -1.02
C SER A 224 23.85 3.84 -2.27
N HIS A 225 23.35 3.48 -3.44
CA HIS A 225 23.75 4.08 -4.72
C HIS A 225 23.47 5.58 -4.75
N ASP A 226 22.29 6.00 -4.32
CA ASP A 226 21.85 7.38 -4.39
C ASP A 226 22.67 8.26 -3.43
N TYR A 227 22.93 7.78 -2.21
CA TYR A 227 23.80 8.47 -1.25
C TYR A 227 25.23 8.63 -1.81
N HIS A 228 25.84 7.53 -2.27
CA HIS A 228 27.21 7.55 -2.79
C HIS A 228 27.35 8.46 -4.01
N THR A 229 26.40 8.39 -4.95
CA THR A 229 26.45 9.17 -6.20
C THR A 229 26.32 10.67 -5.94
N ARG A 230 25.56 11.06 -4.92
CA ARG A 230 25.37 12.47 -4.58
C ARG A 230 26.49 13.05 -3.70
N THR A 231 27.08 12.25 -2.82
CA THR A 231 28.03 12.76 -1.81
C THR A 231 29.49 12.39 -2.07
N GLY A 232 29.74 11.32 -2.83
CA GLY A 232 31.08 10.72 -2.99
C GLY A 232 31.63 10.08 -1.72
N ASP A 233 30.83 9.90 -0.67
CA ASP A 233 31.25 9.43 0.65
C ASP A 233 31.45 7.91 0.70
N VAL A 234 32.49 7.44 0.01
CA VAL A 234 32.81 6.01 -0.09
C VAL A 234 33.25 5.41 1.26
N ASP A 235 33.96 6.19 2.08
CA ASP A 235 34.53 5.71 3.36
C ASP A 235 33.44 5.28 4.35
N PHE A 236 32.26 5.91 4.29
CA PHE A 236 31.09 5.53 5.09
C PHE A 236 30.73 4.05 4.96
N PHE A 237 30.76 3.51 3.74
CA PHE A 237 30.34 2.14 3.45
C PHE A 237 31.31 1.08 4.03
N GLY A 238 32.56 1.46 4.30
CA GLY A 238 33.53 0.60 4.98
C GLY A 238 33.50 0.72 6.51
N LYS A 239 32.76 1.68 7.07
CA LYS A 239 32.89 2.07 8.49
C LYS A 239 32.05 1.22 9.45
N PHE A 240 30.86 0.82 9.03
CA PHE A 240 29.90 0.10 9.89
C PHE A 240 29.45 -1.23 9.25
N GLN A 241 28.15 -1.49 9.23
CA GLN A 241 27.58 -2.80 8.91
C GLN A 241 27.26 -3.02 7.42
N TRP A 242 27.51 -2.04 6.54
CA TRP A 242 27.09 -2.14 5.14
C TRP A 242 27.67 -3.36 4.41
N ILE A 243 28.97 -3.64 4.56
CA ILE A 243 29.60 -4.84 3.95
C ILE A 243 28.90 -6.13 4.42
N HIS A 244 28.58 -6.22 5.72
CA HIS A 244 27.90 -7.38 6.30
C HIS A 244 26.46 -7.51 5.81
N ALA A 245 25.76 -6.39 5.62
CA ALA A 245 24.43 -6.38 5.00
C ALA A 245 24.49 -6.91 3.55
N ILE A 246 25.48 -6.51 2.75
CA ILE A 246 25.67 -7.05 1.39
C ILE A 246 25.92 -8.56 1.43
N GLN A 247 26.74 -9.05 2.36
CA GLN A 247 26.97 -10.50 2.52
C GLN A 247 25.67 -11.24 2.91
N SER A 248 24.86 -10.66 3.80
CA SER A 248 23.56 -11.20 4.21
C SER A 248 22.59 -11.29 3.03
N ILE A 249 22.47 -10.20 2.26
CA ILE A 249 21.66 -10.10 1.04
C ILE A 249 22.06 -11.16 0.02
N LEU A 250 23.35 -11.27 -0.32
CA LEU A 250 23.83 -12.24 -1.31
C LEU A 250 23.61 -13.68 -0.83
N SER A 251 23.79 -13.96 0.46
CA SER A 251 23.55 -15.28 1.04
C SER A 251 22.07 -15.67 0.97
N ALA A 252 21.17 -14.77 1.36
CA ALA A 252 19.73 -15.00 1.28
C ALA A 252 19.25 -15.13 -0.18
N ALA A 253 19.72 -14.26 -1.06
CA ALA A 253 19.41 -14.31 -2.49
C ALA A 253 19.87 -15.64 -3.10
N GLU A 254 21.10 -16.09 -2.84
CA GLU A 254 21.58 -17.37 -3.36
C GLU A 254 20.76 -18.57 -2.83
N ALA A 255 20.34 -18.54 -1.57
CA ALA A 255 19.46 -19.56 -1.01
C ALA A 255 18.09 -19.60 -1.72
N LEU A 256 17.59 -18.45 -2.16
CA LEU A 256 16.32 -18.28 -2.87
C LEU A 256 16.41 -18.42 -4.38
N ARG A 257 17.59 -18.66 -4.95
CA ARG A 257 17.77 -19.03 -6.38
C ARG A 257 17.62 -20.53 -6.61
N LYS A 258 17.66 -21.34 -5.54
CA LYS A 258 17.58 -22.79 -5.64
C LYS A 258 16.23 -23.23 -6.22
N PRO A 259 16.22 -24.15 -7.20
CA PRO A 259 14.99 -24.71 -7.75
C PRO A 259 14.29 -25.60 -6.73
N THR A 260 13.04 -25.97 -7.02
CA THR A 260 12.29 -26.92 -6.17
C THR A 260 12.89 -28.33 -6.21
N TYR A 261 13.47 -28.73 -7.34
CA TYR A 261 14.10 -30.04 -7.51
C TYR A 261 15.53 -29.87 -8.01
N GLY A 262 16.46 -30.66 -7.46
CA GLY A 262 17.84 -30.73 -7.91
C GLY A 262 17.98 -31.44 -9.27
N PRO A 263 19.19 -31.45 -9.86
CA PRO A 263 19.45 -32.09 -11.16
C PRO A 263 19.13 -33.60 -11.21
N ASP A 264 19.10 -34.27 -10.07
CA ASP A 264 18.74 -35.68 -9.89
C ASP A 264 17.25 -35.90 -9.56
N GLY A 265 16.46 -34.83 -9.49
CA GLY A 265 15.05 -34.85 -9.12
C GLY A 265 14.80 -34.88 -7.61
N GLU A 266 15.83 -34.79 -6.76
CA GLU A 266 15.65 -34.69 -5.32
C GLU A 266 14.95 -33.37 -4.97
N TRP A 267 13.95 -33.43 -4.10
CA TRP A 267 13.28 -32.24 -3.61
C TRP A 267 14.21 -31.43 -2.70
N ILE A 268 14.33 -30.13 -2.99
CA ILE A 268 15.13 -29.19 -2.20
C ILE A 268 14.18 -28.41 -1.27
N PRO A 269 14.30 -28.57 0.07
CA PRO A 269 13.53 -27.76 1.01
C PRO A 269 13.80 -26.26 0.82
N PRO A 270 12.76 -25.41 0.78
CA PRO A 270 12.94 -23.98 0.58
C PRO A 270 13.64 -23.35 1.80
N ALA A 271 14.52 -22.37 1.53
CA ALA A 271 15.23 -21.64 2.57
C ALA A 271 14.31 -20.75 3.43
N TYR A 272 13.15 -20.40 2.88
CA TYR A 272 12.14 -19.57 3.53
C TYR A 272 10.76 -20.23 3.42
N THR A 273 10.00 -20.20 4.52
CA THR A 273 8.57 -20.56 4.52
C THR A 273 7.78 -19.56 5.34
N PHE A 274 6.51 -19.35 5.00
CA PHE A 274 5.64 -18.42 5.70
C PHE A 274 4.18 -18.88 5.68
N GLN A 275 3.56 -18.93 6.85
CA GLN A 275 2.13 -19.12 7.01
C GLN A 275 1.55 -18.09 7.96
N SER A 276 0.36 -17.60 7.64
CA SER A 276 -0.42 -16.70 8.48
C SER A 276 -1.85 -17.20 8.63
N GLN A 277 -2.48 -16.90 9.76
CA GLN A 277 -3.93 -17.04 9.90
C GLN A 277 -4.59 -15.79 9.34
N THR A 278 -5.11 -15.89 8.12
CA THR A 278 -5.70 -14.76 7.37
C THR A 278 -6.96 -15.18 6.63
N MET A 279 -7.82 -14.20 6.32
CA MET A 279 -8.99 -14.34 5.46
C MET A 279 -8.70 -13.99 3.98
N THR A 280 -7.49 -13.50 3.68
CA THR A 280 -7.08 -13.14 2.32
C THR A 280 -6.17 -14.23 1.74
N ALA A 281 -6.41 -14.61 0.48
CA ALA A 281 -5.59 -15.60 -0.20
C ALA A 281 -4.12 -15.14 -0.35
N PHE A 282 -3.92 -13.83 -0.49
CA PHE A 282 -2.60 -13.22 -0.66
C PHE A 282 -1.88 -12.90 0.66
N GLY A 283 -2.52 -13.06 1.82
CA GLY A 283 -1.87 -12.83 3.12
C GLY A 283 -1.05 -14.02 3.64
N THR A 284 -0.88 -15.07 2.84
CA THR A 284 -0.12 -16.28 3.21
C THR A 284 0.42 -17.00 1.97
N LEU A 285 1.39 -17.90 2.14
CA LEU A 285 1.91 -18.70 1.04
C LEU A 285 1.19 -20.05 0.93
N GLY A 286 0.93 -20.46 -0.31
CA GLY A 286 0.43 -21.80 -0.64
C GLY A 286 1.40 -22.92 -0.27
N ASN A 287 0.98 -24.17 -0.49
CA ASN A 287 1.80 -25.36 -0.30
C ASN A 287 2.44 -25.43 1.10
N ASN A 288 1.62 -25.32 2.15
CA ASN A 288 2.06 -25.30 3.55
C ASN A 288 3.14 -24.25 3.84
N GLY A 289 3.00 -23.06 3.25
CA GLY A 289 3.91 -21.95 3.45
C GLY A 289 5.17 -21.97 2.58
N MET A 290 5.30 -22.91 1.65
CA MET A 290 6.51 -23.06 0.82
C MET A 290 6.49 -22.27 -0.49
N GLY A 291 5.32 -21.74 -0.88
CA GLY A 291 5.11 -21.14 -2.19
C GLY A 291 4.97 -22.19 -3.30
N TYR A 292 4.81 -21.71 -4.54
CA TYR A 292 4.67 -22.59 -5.70
C TYR A 292 6.04 -23.17 -6.14
N PRO A 293 6.05 -24.35 -6.80
CA PRO A 293 7.27 -24.89 -7.38
C PRO A 293 7.90 -23.95 -8.41
N VAL A 294 9.24 -23.90 -8.44
CA VAL A 294 10.02 -23.09 -9.38
C VAL A 294 11.14 -23.91 -10.01
N ASN A 295 11.47 -23.56 -11.26
CA ASN A 295 12.60 -24.12 -12.00
C ASN A 295 13.87 -23.28 -11.79
N GLU A 296 15.00 -23.82 -12.22
CA GLU A 296 16.26 -23.07 -12.21
C GLU A 296 16.25 -22.01 -13.32
N THR A 297 16.23 -20.73 -12.93
CA THR A 297 16.16 -19.60 -13.87
C THR A 297 17.32 -18.63 -13.75
N GLY A 298 18.10 -18.72 -12.67
CA GLY A 298 19.09 -17.72 -12.28
C GLY A 298 18.50 -16.49 -11.58
N MET A 299 17.18 -16.29 -11.59
CA MET A 299 16.48 -15.25 -10.82
C MET A 299 16.30 -15.65 -9.36
N VAL A 300 16.03 -14.67 -8.50
CA VAL A 300 15.79 -14.87 -7.07
C VAL A 300 14.28 -14.92 -6.83
N ARG A 301 13.82 -15.89 -6.04
CA ARG A 301 12.42 -15.98 -5.61
C ARG A 301 12.04 -14.75 -4.76
N ALA A 302 10.82 -14.27 -4.94
CA ALA A 302 10.15 -13.17 -4.25
C ALA A 302 8.72 -13.65 -3.92
N PRO A 303 8.53 -14.39 -2.82
CA PRO A 303 7.25 -14.97 -2.42
C PRO A 303 6.19 -13.91 -2.06
N PHE A 304 6.60 -12.69 -1.70
CA PHE A 304 5.74 -11.53 -1.54
C PHE A 304 6.18 -10.40 -2.47
N ARG A 305 5.21 -9.61 -2.90
CA ARG A 305 5.35 -8.43 -3.76
C ARG A 305 5.62 -7.18 -2.92
N PRO A 306 6.02 -6.05 -3.54
CA PRO A 306 6.07 -4.75 -2.89
C PRO A 306 4.72 -4.23 -2.34
N SER A 307 3.61 -4.95 -2.59
CA SER A 307 2.27 -4.70 -2.03
C SER A 307 1.99 -5.49 -0.75
N ASP A 308 2.97 -6.23 -0.21
CA ASP A 308 2.80 -7.16 0.92
C ASP A 308 1.89 -8.38 0.63
N ASP A 309 1.47 -8.55 -0.62
CA ASP A 309 0.70 -9.70 -1.10
C ASP A 309 1.61 -10.82 -1.59
N SER A 310 1.22 -12.08 -1.36
CA SER A 310 1.94 -13.23 -1.90
C SER A 310 1.93 -13.24 -3.43
N SER A 311 3.07 -13.55 -4.03
CA SER A 311 3.20 -13.74 -5.48
C SER A 311 2.43 -14.98 -5.95
N ILE A 312 1.97 -14.97 -7.21
CA ILE A 312 1.39 -16.18 -7.83
C ILE A 312 2.53 -17.10 -8.30
N TYR A 313 3.53 -16.54 -8.96
CA TYR A 313 4.79 -17.22 -9.23
C TYR A 313 5.94 -16.46 -8.60
N ASP A 314 6.85 -17.18 -7.96
CA ASP A 314 7.84 -16.55 -7.08
C ASP A 314 8.90 -15.72 -7.84
N PHE A 315 9.12 -15.88 -9.14
CA PHE A 315 10.04 -14.98 -9.85
C PHE A 315 9.33 -13.72 -10.31
N GLN A 316 9.17 -12.77 -9.39
CA GLN A 316 8.68 -11.44 -9.68
C GLN A 316 9.71 -10.66 -10.50
N ILE A 317 9.36 -10.35 -11.75
CA ILE A 317 10.26 -9.71 -12.72
C ILE A 317 10.68 -8.30 -12.26
N PRO A 318 9.78 -7.40 -11.84
CA PRO A 318 10.17 -6.07 -11.37
C PRO A 318 11.17 -6.06 -10.20
N ALA A 319 10.98 -6.91 -9.19
CA ALA A 319 11.90 -6.95 -8.05
C ALA A 319 13.27 -7.52 -8.45
N ASN A 320 13.32 -8.50 -9.34
CA ASN A 320 14.57 -9.00 -9.92
C ASN A 320 15.27 -7.95 -10.80
N MET A 321 14.53 -7.12 -11.55
CA MET A 321 15.09 -5.97 -12.28
C MET A 321 15.75 -4.99 -11.31
N MET A 322 15.07 -4.66 -10.22
CA MET A 322 15.59 -3.74 -9.20
C MET A 322 16.86 -4.29 -8.55
N LEU A 323 16.84 -5.54 -8.06
CA LEU A 323 17.99 -6.15 -7.41
C LEU A 323 19.21 -6.22 -8.34
N SER A 324 19.02 -6.71 -9.58
CA SER A 324 20.12 -6.81 -10.55
C SER A 324 20.72 -5.47 -10.91
N ARG A 325 19.90 -4.43 -11.16
CA ARG A 325 20.38 -3.07 -11.42
C ARG A 325 21.24 -2.57 -10.27
N TYR A 326 20.75 -2.67 -9.04
CA TYR A 326 21.41 -2.01 -7.91
C TYR A 326 22.59 -2.81 -7.35
N LEU A 327 22.64 -4.14 -7.52
CA LEU A 327 23.86 -4.91 -7.30
C LEU A 327 25.00 -4.45 -8.23
N GLU A 328 24.72 -4.32 -9.53
CA GLU A 328 25.71 -3.84 -10.50
C GLU A 328 26.17 -2.41 -10.16
N ALA A 329 25.22 -1.52 -9.87
CA ALA A 329 25.52 -0.11 -9.63
C ALA A 329 26.26 0.16 -8.30
N THR A 330 26.19 -0.76 -7.33
CA THR A 330 26.87 -0.62 -6.03
C THR A 330 28.15 -1.45 -5.93
N ALA A 331 28.41 -2.38 -6.85
CA ALA A 331 29.69 -3.10 -6.90
C ALA A 331 30.92 -2.17 -6.94
N PRO A 332 30.94 -1.03 -7.68
CA PRO A 332 32.05 -0.08 -7.63
C PRO A 332 32.29 0.57 -6.27
N ILE A 333 31.28 0.63 -5.40
CA ILE A 333 31.45 1.08 -4.00
C ILE A 333 32.29 0.03 -3.27
N MET A 334 31.87 -1.24 -3.32
CA MET A 334 32.54 -2.37 -2.68
C MET A 334 34.02 -2.50 -3.12
N GLU A 335 34.33 -2.26 -4.38
CA GLU A 335 35.71 -2.33 -4.91
C GLU A 335 36.68 -1.32 -4.32
N LYS A 336 36.15 -0.16 -3.88
CA LYS A 336 36.96 0.92 -3.31
C LYS A 336 37.21 0.74 -1.81
N LEU A 337 36.53 -0.21 -1.17
CA LEU A 337 36.62 -0.40 0.28
C LEU A 337 37.86 -1.24 0.63
N PRO A 338 38.78 -0.73 1.47
CA PRO A 338 40.01 -1.45 1.81
C PRO A 338 39.76 -2.70 2.67
N ASN A 339 38.64 -2.75 3.38
CA ASN A 339 38.21 -3.87 4.22
C ASN A 339 37.20 -4.81 3.54
N ALA A 340 36.91 -4.62 2.25
CA ALA A 340 36.03 -5.53 1.51
C ALA A 340 36.63 -6.93 1.40
N PRO A 341 35.85 -8.00 1.67
CA PRO A 341 36.25 -9.36 1.37
C PRO A 341 36.62 -9.53 -0.11
N LYS A 342 37.74 -10.20 -0.37
CA LYS A 342 38.24 -10.42 -1.73
C LYS A 342 37.18 -11.14 -2.57
N GLY A 343 36.83 -10.55 -3.72
CA GLY A 343 35.88 -11.12 -4.68
C GLY A 343 34.42 -10.78 -4.44
N LEU A 344 34.06 -10.09 -3.34
CA LEU A 344 32.66 -9.78 -3.02
C LEU A 344 31.99 -8.90 -4.09
N ALA A 345 32.70 -7.88 -4.60
CA ALA A 345 32.20 -7.07 -5.72
C ALA A 345 31.98 -7.89 -7.00
N GLY A 346 32.82 -8.91 -7.25
CA GLY A 346 32.63 -9.85 -8.36
C GLY A 346 31.34 -10.65 -8.20
N GLN A 347 31.10 -11.18 -6.99
CA GLN A 347 29.86 -11.92 -6.68
C GLN A 347 28.59 -11.07 -6.89
N MET A 348 28.64 -9.78 -6.53
CA MET A 348 27.53 -8.84 -6.78
C MET A 348 27.22 -8.75 -8.28
N ARG A 349 28.26 -8.58 -9.13
CA ARG A 349 28.09 -8.51 -10.59
C ARG A 349 27.64 -9.83 -11.20
N ASP A 350 28.21 -10.94 -10.73
CA ASP A 350 27.86 -12.27 -11.24
C ASP A 350 26.39 -12.59 -10.96
N MET A 351 25.89 -12.26 -9.75
CA MET A 351 24.47 -12.39 -9.41
C MET A 351 23.60 -11.46 -10.26
N ALA A 352 23.99 -10.19 -10.42
CA ALA A 352 23.27 -9.23 -11.26
C ALA A 352 23.13 -9.72 -12.72
N ALA A 353 24.24 -10.20 -13.29
CA ALA A 353 24.28 -10.75 -14.65
C ALA A 353 23.42 -12.02 -14.79
N GLY A 354 23.49 -12.93 -13.80
CA GLY A 354 22.68 -14.15 -13.77
C GLY A 354 21.17 -13.86 -13.70
N ILE A 355 20.77 -12.91 -12.86
CA ILE A 355 19.36 -12.45 -12.78
C ILE A 355 18.92 -11.85 -14.12
N ARG A 356 19.74 -10.98 -14.73
CA ARG A 356 19.42 -10.34 -16.01
C ARG A 356 19.24 -11.37 -17.14
N ALA A 357 20.14 -12.34 -17.25
CA ALA A 357 20.01 -13.43 -18.20
C ALA A 357 18.73 -14.25 -17.95
N GLY A 358 18.39 -14.52 -16.68
CA GLY A 358 17.13 -15.18 -16.29
C GLY A 358 15.88 -14.39 -16.71
N ILE A 359 15.86 -13.07 -16.51
CA ILE A 359 14.77 -12.20 -16.97
C ILE A 359 14.63 -12.26 -18.49
N GLU A 360 15.74 -12.16 -19.23
CA GLU A 360 15.72 -12.19 -20.70
C GLU A 360 15.17 -13.53 -21.24
N GLN A 361 15.57 -14.64 -20.62
CA GLN A 361 15.18 -15.98 -21.04
C GLN A 361 13.74 -16.35 -20.64
N PHE A 362 13.34 -16.05 -19.40
CA PHE A 362 12.08 -16.53 -18.81
C PHE A 362 11.04 -15.43 -18.62
N GLY A 363 11.49 -14.21 -18.32
CA GLY A 363 10.62 -13.06 -18.04
C GLY A 363 10.08 -12.37 -19.28
N VAL A 364 10.75 -12.47 -20.44
CA VAL A 364 10.23 -11.93 -21.70
C VAL A 364 9.38 -12.96 -22.42
N VAL A 365 8.10 -12.67 -22.56
CA VAL A 365 7.06 -13.59 -23.04
C VAL A 365 6.28 -12.99 -24.22
N THR A 366 5.42 -13.79 -24.84
CA THR A 366 4.55 -13.33 -25.93
C THR A 366 3.15 -13.08 -25.38
N ALA A 367 2.71 -11.82 -25.40
CA ALA A 367 1.37 -11.40 -25.01
C ALA A 367 0.29 -11.99 -25.95
N PRO A 368 -1.00 -12.03 -25.54
CA PRO A 368 -2.10 -12.52 -26.39
C PRO A 368 -2.22 -11.80 -27.75
N ASN A 369 -1.76 -10.55 -27.84
CA ASN A 369 -1.73 -9.78 -29.07
C ASN A 369 -0.50 -10.07 -29.98
N GLY A 370 0.34 -11.02 -29.60
CA GLY A 370 1.55 -11.43 -30.33
C GLY A 370 2.81 -10.59 -30.04
N GLN A 371 2.71 -9.53 -29.21
CA GLN A 371 3.87 -8.69 -28.89
C GLN A 371 4.74 -9.31 -27.80
N ARG A 372 6.06 -9.07 -27.89
CA ARG A 372 7.00 -9.39 -26.81
C ARG A 372 6.84 -8.38 -25.68
N ILE A 373 6.55 -8.87 -24.48
CA ILE A 373 6.41 -8.08 -23.24
C ILE A 373 7.18 -8.75 -22.10
N PHE A 374 7.37 -8.04 -20.99
CA PHE A 374 7.76 -8.67 -19.73
C PHE A 374 6.49 -9.21 -19.03
N ALA A 375 6.55 -10.45 -18.55
CA ALA A 375 5.59 -10.95 -17.58
C ALA A 375 5.83 -10.27 -16.22
N TYR A 376 4.80 -10.20 -15.37
CA TYR A 376 4.96 -9.68 -14.00
C TYR A 376 5.65 -10.71 -13.10
N GLU A 377 5.23 -11.98 -13.23
CA GLU A 377 5.79 -13.11 -12.49
C GLU A 377 5.90 -14.35 -13.40
N VAL A 378 6.91 -15.19 -13.13
CA VAL A 378 7.11 -16.47 -13.81
C VAL A 378 7.60 -17.55 -12.84
N ASP A 379 7.47 -18.83 -13.22
CA ASP A 379 7.93 -19.98 -12.42
C ASP A 379 9.15 -20.71 -13.02
N GLY A 380 9.49 -20.42 -14.27
CA GLY A 380 10.55 -21.12 -15.03
C GLY A 380 10.13 -22.49 -15.61
N PHE A 381 8.90 -22.94 -15.38
CA PHE A 381 8.27 -24.10 -16.02
C PHE A 381 7.36 -23.71 -17.20
N GLY A 382 7.02 -22.43 -17.31
CA GLY A 382 6.16 -21.88 -18.37
C GLY A 382 4.93 -21.16 -17.83
N GLY A 383 4.70 -21.16 -16.51
CA GLY A 383 3.73 -20.31 -15.85
C GLY A 383 4.12 -18.84 -15.97
N GLN A 384 3.15 -18.02 -16.33
CA GLN A 384 3.32 -16.59 -16.62
C GLN A 384 2.12 -15.83 -16.08
N ASN A 385 2.37 -14.80 -15.27
CA ASN A 385 1.34 -13.86 -14.83
C ASN A 385 1.47 -12.56 -15.63
N LEU A 386 0.49 -12.28 -16.49
CA LEU A 386 0.47 -11.09 -17.34
C LEU A 386 -0.39 -10.00 -16.68
N MET A 387 0.26 -9.15 -15.90
CA MET A 387 -0.36 -8.04 -15.21
C MET A 387 0.66 -6.92 -14.94
N ASP A 388 0.26 -5.91 -14.19
CA ASP A 388 1.19 -5.09 -13.40
C ASP A 388 0.51 -4.73 -12.07
N ASP A 389 1.29 -4.34 -11.08
CA ASP A 389 0.84 -3.85 -9.78
C ASP A 389 1.30 -2.40 -9.58
N ALA A 390 0.59 -1.65 -8.74
CA ALA A 390 0.90 -0.24 -8.49
C ALA A 390 2.16 0.00 -7.66
N ASN A 391 2.56 -0.95 -6.81
CA ASN A 391 3.69 -0.80 -5.90
C ASN A 391 5.02 -0.90 -6.67
N ILE A 392 5.98 -0.03 -6.33
CA ILE A 392 7.30 0.03 -6.98
C ILE A 392 8.29 -0.83 -6.18
N PRO A 393 9.05 -1.75 -6.82
CA PRO A 393 9.20 -1.94 -8.25
C PRO A 393 8.01 -2.61 -8.96
N SER A 394 7.54 -1.98 -10.04
CA SER A 394 6.56 -2.48 -11.00
C SER A 394 7.15 -2.55 -12.41
N LEU A 395 6.48 -3.23 -13.35
CA LEU A 395 6.94 -3.27 -14.75
C LEU A 395 6.96 -1.86 -15.35
N LEU A 396 5.96 -1.04 -15.03
CA LEU A 396 5.89 0.37 -15.44
C LEU A 396 7.13 1.16 -14.99
N SER A 397 7.65 0.88 -13.79
CA SER A 397 8.76 1.60 -13.15
C SER A 397 10.16 1.25 -13.67
N ALA A 398 10.30 0.24 -14.54
CA ALA A 398 11.62 -0.27 -14.95
C ALA A 398 12.61 0.80 -15.48
N PRO A 399 12.18 1.81 -16.29
CA PRO A 399 13.07 2.91 -16.67
C PRO A 399 13.39 3.88 -15.54
N SER A 400 12.43 4.14 -14.64
CA SER A 400 12.67 5.01 -13.47
C SER A 400 13.70 4.41 -12.51
N LEU A 401 13.82 3.08 -12.45
CA LEU A 401 14.86 2.37 -11.71
C LEU A 401 16.22 2.41 -12.43
N GLY A 402 16.25 2.82 -13.71
CA GLY A 402 17.43 2.75 -14.56
C GLY A 402 17.81 1.34 -15.00
N TYR A 403 16.86 0.39 -15.00
CA TYR A 403 17.11 -0.98 -15.46
C TYR A 403 17.02 -1.10 -17.00
N LEU A 404 16.06 -0.39 -17.61
CA LEU A 404 15.85 -0.31 -19.06
C LEU A 404 15.87 1.15 -19.54
N ASP A 405 16.21 1.34 -20.81
CA ASP A 405 15.94 2.58 -21.51
C ASP A 405 14.41 2.75 -21.67
N ALA A 406 13.91 3.99 -21.54
CA ALA A 406 12.49 4.27 -21.72
C ALA A 406 12.01 3.90 -23.14
N ASN A 407 12.89 3.86 -24.14
CA ASN A 407 12.58 3.48 -25.52
C ASN A 407 12.81 1.99 -25.83
N ASP A 408 13.14 1.15 -24.83
CA ASP A 408 13.26 -0.28 -25.05
C ASP A 408 11.94 -0.84 -25.65
N THR A 409 12.06 -1.61 -26.72
CA THR A 409 10.88 -2.05 -27.49
C THR A 409 9.99 -2.99 -26.69
N VAL A 410 10.58 -3.88 -25.88
CA VAL A 410 9.83 -4.81 -25.03
C VAL A 410 9.16 -4.03 -23.90
N TYR A 411 9.86 -3.07 -23.28
CA TYR A 411 9.28 -2.16 -22.31
C TYR A 411 8.11 -1.36 -22.90
N GLN A 412 8.25 -0.78 -24.09
CA GLN A 412 7.17 0.00 -24.71
C GLN A 412 5.94 -0.85 -25.02
N ASN A 413 6.12 -2.10 -25.45
CA ASN A 413 5.00 -3.04 -25.59
C ASN A 413 4.38 -3.37 -24.23
N THR A 414 5.22 -3.57 -23.20
CA THR A 414 4.79 -3.83 -21.82
C THR A 414 4.00 -2.63 -21.29
N ARG A 415 4.52 -1.41 -21.39
CA ARG A 415 3.85 -0.15 -21.02
C ARG A 415 2.45 -0.05 -21.65
N LYS A 416 2.33 -0.33 -22.94
CA LYS A 416 1.02 -0.34 -23.64
C LYS A 416 0.08 -1.40 -23.08
N PHE A 417 0.60 -2.58 -22.72
CA PHE A 417 -0.17 -3.64 -22.08
C PHE A 417 -0.64 -3.22 -20.67
N VAL A 418 0.26 -2.77 -19.80
CA VAL A 418 -0.02 -2.45 -18.39
C VAL A 418 -1.00 -1.27 -18.24
N LEU A 419 -0.95 -0.31 -19.16
CA LEU A 419 -1.83 0.87 -19.22
C LEU A 419 -3.09 0.64 -20.09
N SER A 420 -3.59 -0.59 -20.14
CA SER A 420 -4.76 -0.97 -20.93
C SER A 420 -5.64 -1.98 -20.20
N ARG A 421 -6.87 -2.17 -20.69
CA ARG A 421 -7.80 -3.20 -20.21
C ARG A 421 -7.29 -4.64 -20.38
N SER A 422 -6.13 -4.84 -21.01
CA SER A 422 -5.46 -6.14 -21.07
C SER A 422 -4.80 -6.50 -19.74
N ASN A 423 -4.40 -5.51 -18.95
CA ASN A 423 -3.95 -5.71 -17.57
C ASN A 423 -5.19 -5.86 -16.66
N PRO A 424 -5.35 -6.98 -15.93
CA PRO A 424 -6.50 -7.19 -15.05
C PRO A 424 -6.61 -6.15 -13.93
N TRP A 425 -5.52 -5.48 -13.57
CA TRP A 425 -5.49 -4.45 -12.52
C TRP A 425 -5.51 -3.03 -13.08
N TRP A 426 -5.68 -2.85 -14.39
CA TRP A 426 -5.92 -1.53 -14.97
C TRP A 426 -7.32 -1.04 -14.59
N CYS A 427 -7.37 -0.11 -13.64
CA CYS A 427 -8.60 0.52 -13.23
C CYS A 427 -8.86 1.73 -14.14
N GLN A 428 -10.06 1.81 -14.74
CA GLN A 428 -10.43 2.90 -15.65
C GLN A 428 -11.75 3.52 -15.21
N GLY A 429 -11.71 4.80 -14.84
CA GLY A 429 -12.91 5.54 -14.49
C GLY A 429 -12.77 7.04 -14.69
N THR A 430 -13.81 7.78 -14.32
CA THR A 430 -13.92 9.23 -14.54
C THR A 430 -13.08 10.08 -13.60
N VAL A 431 -12.62 9.50 -12.48
CA VAL A 431 -11.79 10.16 -11.46
C VAL A 431 -10.31 9.80 -11.62
N ILE A 432 -9.99 8.58 -12.01
CA ILE A 432 -8.60 8.19 -12.27
C ILE A 432 -8.60 6.94 -13.14
N SER A 433 -7.65 6.88 -14.07
CA SER A 433 -7.31 5.67 -14.79
C SER A 433 -5.86 5.29 -14.50
N ALA A 434 -5.65 4.33 -13.60
CA ALA A 434 -4.33 3.88 -13.17
C ALA A 434 -4.34 2.41 -12.77
N VAL A 435 -3.15 1.80 -12.68
CA VAL A 435 -3.02 0.43 -12.16
C VAL A 435 -3.41 0.41 -10.68
N GLY A 436 -4.18 -0.60 -10.28
CA GLY A 436 -4.55 -0.88 -8.89
C GLY A 436 -3.71 -2.02 -8.31
N SER A 437 -4.28 -2.77 -7.37
CA SER A 437 -3.62 -3.93 -6.76
C SER A 437 -4.64 -4.94 -6.23
N PRO A 438 -4.35 -6.25 -6.24
CA PRO A 438 -5.11 -7.25 -5.48
C PRO A 438 -5.20 -6.95 -3.99
N HIS A 439 -4.31 -6.13 -3.44
CA HIS A 439 -4.26 -5.75 -2.03
C HIS A 439 -5.58 -5.12 -1.53
N ILE A 440 -6.26 -4.37 -2.41
CA ILE A 440 -7.49 -3.65 -2.07
C ILE A 440 -8.70 -4.31 -2.72
N GLN A 441 -8.92 -4.06 -4.02
CA GLN A 441 -9.95 -4.68 -4.87
C GLN A 441 -9.90 -4.12 -6.29
N PRO A 442 -10.50 -4.78 -7.29
CA PRO A 442 -10.73 -4.19 -8.60
C PRO A 442 -11.46 -2.83 -8.52
N GLY A 443 -11.02 -1.87 -9.34
CA GLY A 443 -11.58 -0.51 -9.40
C GLY A 443 -11.00 0.47 -8.38
N ALA A 444 -10.21 -0.01 -7.41
CA ALA A 444 -9.40 0.82 -6.52
C ALA A 444 -8.05 1.11 -7.20
N ALA A 445 -7.99 2.21 -7.94
CA ALA A 445 -6.78 2.67 -8.62
C ALA A 445 -5.81 3.26 -7.60
N TRP A 446 -4.51 3.07 -7.80
CA TRP A 446 -3.50 3.65 -6.91
C TRP A 446 -2.91 4.91 -7.55
N PRO A 447 -3.01 6.09 -6.91
CA PRO A 447 -2.40 7.32 -7.43
C PRO A 447 -0.89 7.19 -7.71
N MET A 448 -0.19 6.34 -6.95
CA MET A 448 1.23 6.02 -7.16
C MET A 448 1.51 5.49 -8.58
N ALA A 449 0.63 4.68 -9.17
CA ALA A 449 0.79 4.20 -10.53
C ALA A 449 0.59 5.31 -11.58
N ALA A 450 -0.29 6.28 -11.33
CA ALA A 450 -0.44 7.47 -12.19
C ALA A 450 0.81 8.37 -12.12
N ILE A 451 1.38 8.53 -10.92
CA ILE A 451 2.65 9.24 -10.71
C ILE A 451 3.76 8.55 -11.50
N MET A 452 3.89 7.22 -11.38
CA MET A 452 4.91 6.48 -12.10
C MET A 452 4.71 6.50 -13.63
N ARG A 453 3.47 6.51 -14.11
CA ARG A 453 3.15 6.72 -15.54
C ARG A 453 3.71 8.05 -16.04
N ALA A 454 3.56 9.13 -15.26
CA ALA A 454 4.11 10.44 -15.60
C ALA A 454 5.64 10.47 -15.55
N MET A 455 6.25 9.84 -14.53
CA MET A 455 7.70 9.77 -14.37
C MET A 455 8.38 8.99 -15.51
N THR A 456 7.68 8.05 -16.12
CA THR A 456 8.18 7.22 -17.21
C THR A 456 7.62 7.62 -18.58
N SER A 457 7.12 8.85 -18.70
CA SER A 457 6.62 9.44 -19.95
C SER A 457 7.45 10.63 -20.41
N ASP A 458 7.59 10.75 -21.73
CA ASP A 458 8.07 11.94 -22.42
C ASP A 458 6.97 12.68 -23.18
N ASP A 459 5.73 12.16 -23.17
CA ASP A 459 4.54 12.81 -23.74
C ASP A 459 3.97 13.81 -22.73
N ASP A 460 4.02 15.09 -23.08
CA ASP A 460 3.56 16.19 -22.22
C ASP A 460 2.07 16.08 -21.86
N ASP A 461 1.23 15.62 -22.79
CA ASP A 461 -0.21 15.48 -22.54
C ASP A 461 -0.47 14.31 -21.58
N GLU A 462 0.28 13.21 -21.68
CA GLU A 462 0.19 12.09 -20.72
C GLU A 462 0.64 12.51 -19.32
N ILE A 463 1.72 13.30 -19.22
CA ILE A 463 2.22 13.84 -17.95
C ILE A 463 1.18 14.77 -17.32
N ILE A 464 0.67 15.74 -18.08
CA ILE A 464 -0.35 16.69 -17.62
C ILE A 464 -1.61 15.94 -17.15
N ASN A 465 -2.10 14.99 -17.95
CA ASN A 465 -3.28 14.21 -17.58
C ASN A 465 -3.07 13.40 -16.30
N SER A 466 -1.88 12.83 -16.11
CA SER A 466 -1.54 12.08 -14.90
C SER A 466 -1.48 12.97 -13.65
N ILE A 467 -0.91 14.18 -13.75
CA ILE A 467 -0.90 15.16 -12.67
C ILE A 467 -2.34 15.59 -12.34
N TRP A 468 -3.17 15.83 -13.36
CA TRP A 468 -4.57 16.19 -13.19
C TRP A 468 -5.37 15.09 -12.47
N GLU A 469 -5.19 13.83 -12.86
CA GLU A 469 -5.82 12.68 -12.20
C GLU A 469 -5.39 12.56 -10.73
N VAL A 470 -4.11 12.75 -10.43
CA VAL A 470 -3.63 12.72 -9.04
C VAL A 470 -4.27 13.85 -8.21
N LEU A 471 -4.34 15.08 -8.73
CA LEU A 471 -4.91 16.22 -8.02
C LEU A 471 -6.39 16.04 -7.66
N GLN A 472 -7.19 15.44 -8.55
CA GLN A 472 -8.61 15.22 -8.27
C GLN A 472 -8.88 14.06 -7.31
N THR A 473 -7.91 13.19 -7.07
CA THR A 473 -8.06 12.01 -6.20
C THR A 473 -7.78 12.26 -4.73
N THR A 474 -7.34 13.46 -4.34
CA THR A 474 -6.93 13.74 -2.95
C THR A 474 -8.10 13.97 -1.99
N ASP A 475 -9.35 13.94 -2.48
CA ASP A 475 -10.57 14.31 -1.73
C ASP A 475 -10.40 15.56 -0.84
N ARG A 476 -9.73 16.58 -1.39
CA ARG A 476 -9.38 17.85 -0.71
C ARG A 476 -8.47 17.73 0.53
N PHE A 477 -8.02 16.54 0.90
CA PHE A 477 -7.07 16.33 2.01
C PHE A 477 -5.68 16.85 1.68
N GLY A 478 -5.31 17.00 0.40
CA GLY A 478 -4.00 17.52 0.02
C GLY A 478 -2.85 16.57 0.35
N LEU A 479 -3.11 15.26 0.34
CA LEU A 479 -2.13 14.17 0.47
C LEU A 479 -2.41 13.12 -0.61
N ILE A 480 -1.46 12.21 -0.80
CA ILE A 480 -1.62 11.05 -1.67
C ILE A 480 -2.18 9.88 -0.85
N HIS A 481 -3.31 9.35 -1.30
CA HIS A 481 -3.91 8.14 -0.75
C HIS A 481 -3.28 6.88 -1.34
N GLU A 482 -3.39 5.76 -0.64
CA GLU A 482 -2.92 4.46 -1.12
C GLU A 482 -3.72 4.02 -2.35
N SER A 483 -5.04 3.95 -2.22
CA SER A 483 -5.95 3.66 -3.32
C SER A 483 -7.15 4.61 -3.33
N VAL A 484 -7.75 4.81 -4.51
CA VAL A 484 -8.93 5.64 -4.74
C VAL A 484 -9.86 4.94 -5.72
N ASN A 485 -11.17 4.97 -5.46
CA ASN A 485 -12.15 4.43 -6.39
C ASN A 485 -12.12 5.21 -7.70
N SER A 486 -12.01 4.50 -8.83
CA SER A 486 -11.84 5.11 -10.15
C SER A 486 -13.00 6.00 -10.61
N PHE A 487 -14.17 5.92 -9.97
CA PHE A 487 -15.36 6.72 -10.26
C PHE A 487 -15.75 7.68 -9.13
N ASP A 488 -15.15 7.57 -7.95
CA ASP A 488 -15.57 8.31 -6.75
C ASP A 488 -14.35 8.69 -5.89
N ALA A 489 -13.90 9.94 -6.02
CA ALA A 489 -12.72 10.44 -5.30
C ALA A 489 -12.87 10.40 -3.78
N SER A 490 -14.09 10.33 -3.24
CA SER A 490 -14.33 10.30 -1.79
C SER A 490 -14.13 8.93 -1.14
N LYS A 491 -13.89 7.89 -1.95
CA LYS A 491 -13.63 6.52 -1.48
C LYS A 491 -12.18 6.18 -1.70
N TRP A 492 -11.41 6.25 -0.63
CA TRP A 492 -9.96 6.05 -0.64
C TRP A 492 -9.48 5.30 0.60
N THR A 493 -8.26 4.78 0.56
CA THR A 493 -7.58 4.12 1.68
C THR A 493 -6.35 4.90 2.11
N ARG A 494 -6.04 4.84 3.41
CA ARG A 494 -4.90 5.49 4.10
C ARG A 494 -4.83 7.01 3.92
N SER A 495 -5.06 7.74 5.02
CA SER A 495 -4.94 9.20 5.04
C SER A 495 -3.48 9.65 5.11
N TRP A 496 -2.59 8.79 5.60
CA TRP A 496 -1.17 9.05 5.76
C TRP A 496 -0.34 7.90 5.18
N PHE A 497 -0.08 8.01 3.88
CA PHE A 497 0.80 7.10 3.16
C PHE A 497 2.11 7.81 2.78
N GLY A 498 3.15 7.64 3.59
CA GLY A 498 4.41 8.37 3.46
C GLY A 498 5.11 8.13 2.12
N TRP A 499 5.08 6.88 1.63
CA TRP A 499 5.67 6.54 0.34
C TRP A 499 4.95 7.19 -0.84
N GLY A 500 3.61 7.15 -0.89
CA GLY A 500 2.82 7.83 -1.91
C GLY A 500 3.10 9.35 -1.97
N ASN A 501 3.24 9.98 -0.79
CA ASN A 501 3.63 11.39 -0.70
C ASN A 501 5.04 11.63 -1.25
N ALA A 502 6.00 10.78 -0.89
CA ALA A 502 7.39 10.88 -1.30
C ALA A 502 7.55 10.78 -2.83
N VAL A 503 6.91 9.80 -3.47
CA VAL A 503 7.03 9.61 -4.93
C VAL A 503 6.38 10.75 -5.72
N PHE A 504 5.29 11.35 -5.23
CA PHE A 504 4.74 12.57 -5.82
C PHE A 504 5.74 13.73 -5.73
N GLY A 505 6.31 13.95 -4.55
CA GLY A 505 7.33 14.98 -4.34
C GLY A 505 8.53 14.78 -5.26
N GLN A 506 8.99 13.54 -5.43
CA GLN A 506 10.05 13.19 -6.38
C GLN A 506 9.68 13.54 -7.82
N MET A 507 8.48 13.15 -8.28
CA MET A 507 8.02 13.46 -9.64
C MET A 507 8.05 14.97 -9.92
N ILE A 508 7.58 15.80 -8.99
CA ILE A 508 7.59 17.27 -9.17
C ILE A 508 9.01 17.82 -9.20
N MET A 509 9.90 17.32 -8.33
CA MET A 509 11.31 17.73 -8.35
C MET A 509 11.99 17.35 -9.68
N GLU A 510 11.76 16.14 -10.18
CA GLU A 510 12.28 15.71 -11.48
C GLU A 510 11.72 16.53 -12.64
N LEU A 511 10.39 16.77 -12.67
CA LEU A 511 9.74 17.62 -13.66
C LEU A 511 10.30 19.05 -13.66
N SER A 512 10.58 19.60 -12.48
CA SER A 512 11.15 20.95 -12.37
C SER A 512 12.54 21.08 -13.00
N GLU A 513 13.24 19.96 -13.21
CA GLU A 513 14.54 19.92 -13.88
C GLU A 513 14.39 19.59 -15.38
N ARG A 514 13.58 18.58 -15.72
CA ARG A 514 13.47 18.08 -17.10
C ARG A 514 12.45 18.81 -17.98
N LYS A 515 11.32 19.24 -17.40
CA LYS A 515 10.15 19.81 -18.10
C LYS A 515 9.46 20.90 -17.24
N PRO A 516 10.20 21.96 -16.82
CA PRO A 516 9.69 22.96 -15.87
C PRO A 516 8.48 23.76 -16.39
N GLU A 517 8.29 23.83 -17.71
CA GLU A 517 7.13 24.44 -18.35
C GLU A 517 5.81 23.76 -17.98
N LEU A 518 5.79 22.44 -17.77
CA LEU A 518 4.57 21.71 -17.41
C LEU A 518 4.05 22.10 -16.01
N LEU A 519 4.94 22.57 -15.13
CA LEU A 519 4.56 23.06 -13.80
C LEU A 519 3.88 24.44 -13.84
N LYS A 520 3.92 25.13 -14.99
CA LYS A 520 3.23 26.41 -15.24
C LYS A 520 1.85 26.21 -15.87
N GLU A 521 1.43 24.97 -16.09
CA GLU A 521 0.08 24.66 -16.53
C GLU A 521 -0.93 24.92 -15.42
N THR A 522 -2.19 25.07 -15.83
CA THR A 522 -3.32 25.12 -14.89
C THR A 522 -4.08 23.80 -14.92
N PHE A 523 -4.22 23.20 -13.74
CA PHE A 523 -4.94 21.95 -13.51
C PHE A 523 -6.35 22.20 -12.95
N GLN A 524 -6.75 23.47 -12.94
CA GLN A 524 -8.06 23.91 -12.53
C GLN A 524 -9.11 23.41 -13.53
N PRO A 525 -10.25 22.85 -13.07
CA PRO A 525 -11.33 22.43 -13.96
C PRO A 525 -11.73 23.60 -14.86
N ARG A 526 -11.53 23.47 -16.17
CA ARG A 526 -12.00 24.48 -17.13
C ARG A 526 -13.51 24.62 -16.93
N HIS A 527 -14.00 25.83 -16.62
CA HIS A 527 -15.42 26.10 -16.53
C HIS A 527 -16.14 25.47 -17.74
N ARG A 528 -17.22 24.72 -17.48
CA ARG A 528 -18.02 23.96 -18.46
C ARG A 528 -18.50 24.76 -19.70
N GLY A 529 -18.19 26.06 -19.82
CA GLY A 529 -18.53 26.93 -20.94
C GLY A 529 -17.44 27.12 -22.02
N SER A 530 -16.24 26.56 -21.91
CA SER A 530 -15.19 26.73 -22.95
C SER A 530 -14.65 25.40 -23.52
N ARG A 531 -15.48 24.69 -24.28
CA ARG A 531 -14.95 23.68 -25.22
C ARG A 531 -14.44 24.39 -26.47
N ARG A 532 -13.11 24.43 -26.65
CA ARG A 532 -12.54 24.38 -28.00
C ARG A 532 -12.93 23.03 -28.60
N LYS A 533 -13.54 23.06 -29.79
CA LYS A 533 -13.73 21.88 -30.64
C LYS A 533 -12.35 21.52 -31.19
N ASP A 534 -11.61 20.67 -30.50
CA ASP A 534 -10.48 19.97 -31.09
C ASP A 534 -10.84 18.49 -31.20
N THR A 535 -10.74 18.01 -32.43
CA THR A 535 -11.19 16.73 -32.95
C THR A 535 -10.30 15.58 -32.49
N LEU A 536 -10.84 14.63 -31.73
CA LEU A 536 -10.31 13.27 -31.69
C LEU A 536 -10.69 12.53 -33.00
N PRO A 537 -9.79 11.75 -33.60
CA PRO A 537 -10.12 10.93 -34.76
C PRO A 537 -11.03 9.78 -34.33
N THR A 538 -12.29 9.85 -34.76
CA THR A 538 -13.26 8.76 -34.63
C THR A 538 -12.92 7.65 -35.63
N ALA A 539 -12.54 6.48 -35.13
CA ALA A 539 -12.65 5.25 -35.88
C ALA A 539 -14.14 4.90 -36.04
N THR A 540 -14.62 4.90 -37.29
CA THR A 540 -15.97 4.47 -37.68
C THR A 540 -16.14 2.96 -37.56
N PRO A 541 -17.23 2.49 -36.94
CA PRO A 541 -17.93 1.30 -37.38
C PRO A 541 -19.20 1.73 -38.12
N THR A 542 -19.27 1.36 -39.39
CA THR A 542 -20.46 1.50 -40.22
C THR A 542 -21.59 0.59 -39.73
N GLY A 543 -22.76 1.18 -39.51
CA GLY A 543 -24.06 0.52 -39.73
C GLY A 543 -24.74 -0.10 -38.50
N ALA A 544 -25.52 0.68 -37.77
CA ALA A 544 -26.77 0.21 -37.15
C ALA A 544 -27.67 1.39 -36.77
N THR A 545 -28.95 1.23 -37.10
CA THR A 545 -30.09 2.14 -36.93
C THR A 545 -30.34 2.57 -35.49
N ARG A 546 -30.73 3.84 -35.32
CA ARG A 546 -31.31 4.41 -34.09
C ARG A 546 -32.53 3.60 -33.61
N VAL A 547 -32.48 3.10 -32.38
CA VAL A 547 -33.65 2.96 -31.50
C VAL A 547 -33.22 3.40 -30.10
N ALA A 548 -33.98 4.31 -29.51
CA ALA A 548 -33.84 4.73 -28.13
C ALA A 548 -34.76 3.87 -27.26
N GLU A 549 -34.24 3.33 -26.16
CA GLU A 549 -34.90 3.10 -24.86
C GLU A 549 -33.92 2.35 -23.94
N GLU A 550 -33.75 2.84 -22.70
CA GLU A 550 -32.94 2.21 -21.65
C GLU A 550 -33.74 1.06 -21.01
N ASP A 551 -33.36 -0.18 -21.27
CA ASP A 551 -33.88 -1.36 -20.56
C ASP A 551 -32.93 -1.73 -19.40
N THR A 552 -33.43 -1.66 -18.16
CA THR A 552 -32.71 -2.12 -16.97
C THR A 552 -33.08 -3.57 -16.67
N MET A 553 -32.11 -4.48 -16.68
CA MET A 553 -32.29 -5.90 -16.37
C MET A 553 -32.24 -6.13 -14.86
N ILE A 554 -33.26 -6.78 -14.27
CA ILE A 554 -33.30 -7.12 -12.84
C ILE A 554 -33.15 -8.65 -12.71
N MET A 555 -32.17 -9.09 -11.93
CA MET A 555 -31.99 -10.49 -11.54
C MET A 555 -32.57 -10.71 -10.15
N ALA A 556 -33.41 -11.73 -9.98
CA ALA A 556 -33.88 -12.19 -8.68
C ALA A 556 -33.31 -13.59 -8.38
N ALA A 557 -32.77 -13.78 -7.19
CA ALA A 557 -32.32 -15.08 -6.69
C ALA A 557 -33.28 -15.55 -5.59
N ILE A 558 -33.85 -16.74 -5.75
CA ILE A 558 -34.66 -17.40 -4.73
C ILE A 558 -33.83 -18.57 -4.19
N ILE A 559 -33.58 -18.58 -2.88
CA ILE A 559 -32.91 -19.67 -2.19
C ILE A 559 -33.99 -20.50 -1.49
N ALA A 560 -34.20 -21.71 -1.96
CA ALA A 560 -35.02 -22.70 -1.27
C ALA A 560 -34.10 -23.64 -0.49
N VAL A 561 -34.36 -23.81 0.81
CA VAL A 561 -33.69 -24.78 1.68
C VAL A 561 -34.65 -25.95 1.86
N VAL A 562 -34.29 -27.12 1.35
CA VAL A 562 -35.05 -28.36 1.56
C VAL A 562 -34.29 -29.20 2.57
N THR A 563 -34.93 -29.54 3.68
CA THR A 563 -34.41 -30.50 4.66
C THR A 563 -35.27 -31.76 4.59
N ASP A 564 -34.63 -32.91 4.41
CA ASP A 564 -35.30 -34.21 4.38
C ASP A 564 -35.24 -34.84 5.79
N GLU A 565 -36.38 -35.16 6.38
CA GLU A 565 -36.49 -35.99 7.58
C GLU A 565 -37.58 -37.04 7.35
N GLU A 566 -37.18 -38.26 6.99
CA GLU A 566 -37.68 -39.54 7.53
C GLU A 566 -37.05 -40.72 6.76
N ASP A 567 -36.24 -41.56 7.40
CA ASP A 567 -36.68 -42.90 7.86
C ASP A 567 -35.55 -43.64 8.63
N THR A 568 -35.96 -44.67 9.37
CA THR A 568 -35.26 -45.25 10.53
C THR A 568 -34.39 -46.49 10.21
N ILE A 569 -33.33 -46.66 11.03
CA ILE A 569 -32.51 -47.89 11.25
C ILE A 569 -31.26 -48.09 10.36
N HIS A 570 -30.16 -47.39 10.68
CA HIS A 570 -28.85 -47.95 11.12
C HIS A 570 -27.77 -46.84 11.14
N ARG A 571 -26.94 -46.83 12.18
CA ARG A 571 -25.94 -45.78 12.48
C ARG A 571 -24.73 -45.82 11.53
N ALA A 572 -24.40 -44.68 10.89
CA ALA A 572 -23.09 -44.00 10.94
C ALA A 572 -23.00 -42.83 9.92
N ALA A 573 -22.57 -41.65 10.39
CA ALA A 573 -22.04 -40.51 9.63
C ALA A 573 -22.84 -39.95 8.43
N ILE A 574 -23.65 -38.91 8.66
CA ILE A 574 -23.83 -37.69 7.83
C ILE A 574 -24.55 -36.69 8.75
N LYS A 575 -23.94 -35.53 9.03
CA LYS A 575 -24.66 -34.36 9.54
C LYS A 575 -24.36 -33.20 8.61
N ASP A 576 -25.44 -32.55 8.19
CA ASP A 576 -25.52 -31.27 7.50
C ASP A 576 -25.09 -31.26 6.03
N THR A 577 -25.96 -31.80 5.16
CA THR A 577 -25.97 -31.39 3.74
C THR A 577 -27.12 -30.42 3.53
N VAL A 578 -26.82 -29.12 3.43
CA VAL A 578 -27.77 -28.11 2.93
C VAL A 578 -27.60 -28.08 1.42
N VAL A 579 -28.58 -28.62 0.68
CA VAL A 579 -28.63 -28.42 -0.77
C VAL A 579 -29.34 -27.08 -1.01
N ALA A 580 -28.57 -26.03 -1.26
CA ALA A 580 -29.11 -24.76 -1.74
C ALA A 580 -29.24 -24.85 -3.27
N ALA A 581 -30.46 -24.98 -3.77
CA ALA A 581 -30.74 -24.75 -5.18
C ALA A 581 -30.92 -23.23 -5.40
N VAL A 582 -30.03 -22.61 -6.16
CA VAL A 582 -30.15 -21.21 -6.57
C VAL A 582 -30.77 -21.18 -7.96
N LEU A 583 -32.03 -20.75 -8.06
CA LEU A 583 -32.68 -20.52 -9.34
C LEU A 583 -32.47 -19.06 -9.74
N ILE A 584 -31.78 -18.84 -10.88
CA ILE A 584 -31.57 -17.51 -11.46
C ILE A 584 -32.53 -17.35 -12.64
N ILE A 585 -33.51 -16.45 -12.50
CA ILE A 585 -34.45 -16.15 -13.57
C ILE A 585 -34.12 -14.76 -14.14
N PRO A 586 -33.76 -14.64 -15.43
CA PRO A 586 -33.60 -13.34 -16.07
C PRO A 586 -34.98 -12.74 -16.37
N ILE A 587 -35.27 -11.55 -15.86
CA ILE A 587 -36.56 -10.87 -16.05
C ILE A 587 -36.33 -9.58 -16.80
N ILE A 588 -37.02 -9.46 -17.93
CA ILE A 588 -36.86 -8.32 -18.84
C ILE A 588 -37.83 -7.19 -18.46
N ARG A 589 -38.98 -7.48 -17.82
CA ARG A 589 -39.95 -6.47 -17.32
C ARG A 589 -40.67 -6.91 -16.04
N VAL A 590 -40.92 -5.96 -15.13
CA VAL A 590 -41.54 -6.21 -13.80
C VAL A 590 -42.93 -6.88 -13.88
N LYS A 591 -43.71 -6.65 -14.95
CA LYS A 591 -45.03 -7.29 -15.13
C LYS A 591 -44.97 -8.78 -15.50
N ASP A 592 -43.81 -9.27 -15.95
CA ASP A 592 -43.63 -10.66 -16.36
C ASP A 592 -43.19 -11.57 -15.19
N LEU A 593 -42.90 -10.99 -14.02
CA LEU A 593 -42.52 -11.70 -12.79
C LEU A 593 -43.65 -12.59 -12.26
N GLU A 594 -44.90 -12.10 -12.23
CA GLU A 594 -46.06 -12.87 -11.75
C GLU A 594 -46.40 -14.05 -12.68
N ALA A 595 -46.22 -13.89 -13.99
CA ALA A 595 -46.50 -14.94 -14.97
C ALA A 595 -45.41 -16.04 -14.98
N THR A 596 -44.15 -15.67 -14.76
CA THR A 596 -43.02 -16.62 -14.76
C THR A 596 -43.00 -17.48 -13.49
N LEU A 597 -43.36 -16.91 -12.34
CA LEU A 597 -43.43 -17.67 -11.07
C LEU A 597 -44.62 -18.63 -11.02
N ALA A 598 -45.71 -18.34 -11.74
CA ALA A 598 -46.90 -19.20 -11.79
C ALA A 598 -46.73 -20.47 -12.65
N SER A 599 -45.65 -20.59 -13.43
CA SER A 599 -45.46 -21.67 -14.42
C SER A 599 -44.19 -22.51 -14.23
N THR A 600 -43.38 -22.24 -13.20
CA THR A 600 -42.12 -22.98 -12.96
C THR A 600 -42.38 -24.27 -12.16
N GLU A 601 -42.29 -25.44 -12.81
CA GLU A 601 -42.15 -26.75 -12.13
C GLU A 601 -40.69 -26.96 -11.68
N ILE A 602 -40.49 -27.31 -10.42
CA ILE A 602 -39.17 -27.65 -9.85
C ILE A 602 -38.93 -29.15 -10.10
N VAL A 603 -38.02 -29.50 -11.00
CA VAL A 603 -37.56 -30.88 -11.19
C VAL A 603 -36.26 -31.08 -10.41
N ALA A 604 -36.31 -31.82 -9.31
CA ALA A 604 -35.12 -32.25 -8.57
C ALA A 604 -34.57 -33.54 -9.19
N THR A 605 -33.26 -33.59 -9.47
CA THR A 605 -32.57 -34.83 -9.90
C THR A 605 -31.60 -35.25 -8.78
N THR A 606 -31.71 -36.48 -8.31
CA THR A 606 -30.78 -37.09 -7.34
C THR A 606 -29.57 -37.71 -8.06
N VAL A 607 -28.38 -37.53 -7.48
CA VAL A 607 -27.12 -38.15 -7.91
C VAL A 607 -26.67 -39.09 -6.80
N GLU A 608 -26.48 -40.38 -7.10
CA GLU A 608 -26.01 -41.41 -6.15
C GLU A 608 -24.46 -41.55 -6.15
N ASP A 609 -23.96 -42.01 -4.99
CA ASP A 609 -22.60 -41.97 -4.42
C ASP A 609 -21.44 -42.75 -5.08
N GLY A 610 -20.20 -42.39 -4.69
CA GLY A 610 -18.96 -43.16 -4.87
C GLY A 610 -17.77 -42.77 -3.97
N PHE A 611 -17.78 -43.22 -2.70
CA PHE A 611 -16.69 -43.59 -1.74
C PHE A 611 -15.25 -42.99 -1.74
N GLY A 612 -14.76 -42.64 -0.53
CA GLY A 612 -13.34 -42.80 -0.11
C GLY A 612 -12.87 -41.98 1.12
N ALA A 613 -12.74 -42.62 2.31
CA ALA A 613 -12.31 -42.07 3.63
C ALA A 613 -10.80 -41.67 3.72
N HIS A 614 -10.26 -40.85 4.64
CA HIS A 614 -10.27 -40.86 6.13
C HIS A 614 -9.62 -39.57 6.72
N GLY A 615 -10.02 -39.13 7.94
CA GLY A 615 -9.16 -38.33 8.85
C GLY A 615 -9.88 -37.34 9.80
N ASN A 616 -9.87 -37.63 11.11
CA ASN A 616 -10.61 -36.96 12.20
C ASN A 616 -10.09 -35.57 12.64
N TYR A 617 -11.00 -34.63 12.98
CA TYR A 617 -10.79 -33.58 13.99
C TYR A 617 -12.04 -33.39 14.86
N GLY A 618 -11.84 -33.33 16.18
CA GLY A 618 -12.86 -33.05 17.18
C GLY A 618 -13.06 -31.54 17.40
N ALA A 619 -14.30 -31.11 17.60
CA ALA A 619 -14.67 -29.74 17.93
C ALA A 619 -15.04 -29.60 19.41
N ARG A 620 -14.44 -28.62 20.09
CA ARG A 620 -14.89 -28.06 21.37
C ARG A 620 -15.80 -26.86 21.08
N LEU A 621 -16.94 -26.83 21.76
CA LEU A 621 -17.90 -25.73 21.80
C LEU A 621 -17.32 -24.53 22.56
N PHE A 622 -17.52 -23.31 22.04
CA PHE A 622 -17.42 -22.07 22.82
C PHE A 622 -18.81 -21.46 22.99
N ASP A 623 -19.05 -21.10 24.25
CA ASP A 623 -20.24 -20.51 24.85
C ASP A 623 -20.35 -19.02 24.51
N ASP A 624 -21.59 -18.57 24.34
CA ASP A 624 -22.01 -17.23 23.95
C ASP A 624 -22.05 -16.33 25.18
N ARG A 625 -21.14 -15.35 25.26
CA ARG A 625 -21.31 -14.09 26.01
C ARG A 625 -20.15 -13.12 25.80
N SER A 626 -20.23 -12.30 24.76
CA SER A 626 -19.82 -10.87 24.80
C SER A 626 -20.15 -10.17 23.48
N THR A 627 -21.08 -9.23 23.52
CA THR A 627 -21.34 -8.28 22.43
C THR A 627 -20.36 -7.11 22.47
N PRO A 628 -19.74 -6.71 21.35
CA PRO A 628 -19.27 -5.34 21.13
C PRO A 628 -20.18 -4.61 20.15
N THR A 629 -20.43 -3.34 20.46
CA THR A 629 -21.25 -2.38 19.71
C THR A 629 -20.52 -1.83 18.47
N GLY A 630 -21.14 -1.90 17.29
CA GLY A 630 -20.76 -1.25 16.03
C GLY A 630 -21.89 -1.34 14.99
N PRO A 631 -22.00 -0.44 13.98
CA PRO A 631 -23.20 -0.31 13.18
C PRO A 631 -23.19 -1.32 12.02
N GLU A 632 -23.73 -2.52 12.26
CA GLU A 632 -24.06 -3.46 11.18
C GLU A 632 -25.53 -3.32 10.79
N ASN A 633 -25.78 -3.13 9.49
CA ASN A 633 -27.11 -3.20 8.89
C ASN A 633 -27.60 -4.65 8.92
N ILE A 634 -28.22 -5.05 10.03
CA ILE A 634 -28.84 -6.37 10.16
C ILE A 634 -30.23 -6.35 9.49
N PHE A 635 -30.39 -7.16 8.43
CA PHE A 635 -31.68 -7.48 7.84
C PHE A 635 -32.50 -8.34 8.82
N GLY A 636 -33.61 -7.82 9.32
CA GLY A 636 -34.50 -8.55 10.23
C GLY A 636 -35.69 -9.17 9.50
N ILE A 637 -35.70 -10.50 9.35
CA ILE A 637 -36.92 -11.24 8.98
C ILE A 637 -37.69 -11.52 10.27
N ARG A 638 -38.92 -11.01 10.41
CA ARG A 638 -39.86 -11.43 11.46
C ARG A 638 -41.05 -12.12 10.82
N GLY A 639 -41.09 -13.45 10.89
CA GLY A 639 -42.30 -14.22 10.63
C GLY A 639 -43.21 -14.20 11.85
N ARG A 640 -44.51 -14.08 11.65
CA ARG A 640 -45.53 -14.35 12.68
C ARG A 640 -46.47 -15.40 12.11
N LYS A 641 -46.61 -16.53 12.81
CA LYS A 641 -47.61 -17.56 12.49
C LYS A 641 -48.92 -17.13 13.15
N GLU A 642 -49.92 -16.77 12.36
CA GLU A 642 -51.31 -16.63 12.83
C GLU A 642 -52.11 -17.79 12.21
N ILE A 643 -52.81 -18.54 13.05
CA ILE A 643 -53.61 -19.71 12.66
C ILE A 643 -55.06 -19.23 12.63
N ASP A 644 -55.69 -19.23 11.46
CA ASP A 644 -57.13 -18.98 11.33
C ASP A 644 -57.91 -20.30 11.46
N GLU A 645 -59.17 -20.23 11.90
CA GLU A 645 -60.01 -21.34 12.37
C GLU A 645 -60.41 -22.37 11.28
N GLU A 646 -59.87 -22.29 10.06
CA GLU A 646 -60.09 -23.24 8.97
C GLU A 646 -58.81 -23.99 8.50
N GLY A 647 -57.80 -24.13 9.37
CA GLY A 647 -56.83 -25.24 9.29
C GLY A 647 -55.84 -25.25 8.10
N GLY A 648 -55.52 -24.09 7.52
CA GLY A 648 -54.39 -23.94 6.58
C GLY A 648 -53.25 -23.12 7.20
N ASP A 649 -52.00 -23.58 7.06
CA ASP A 649 -50.82 -22.81 7.48
C ASP A 649 -50.58 -21.63 6.51
N GLU A 650 -50.68 -20.39 6.99
CA GLU A 650 -50.35 -19.18 6.23
C GLU A 650 -49.00 -18.59 6.69
N LEU A 651 -48.12 -18.25 5.74
CA LEU A 651 -46.85 -17.57 6.00
C LEU A 651 -46.89 -16.15 5.42
N PHE A 652 -46.82 -15.14 6.29
CA PHE A 652 -46.74 -13.73 5.90
C PHE A 652 -45.30 -13.22 6.05
N ILE A 653 -44.72 -12.70 4.97
CA ILE A 653 -43.40 -12.05 4.97
C ILE A 653 -43.60 -10.56 4.75
N LYS A 654 -43.18 -9.74 5.72
CA LYS A 654 -43.24 -8.27 5.63
C LYS A 654 -41.86 -7.72 5.27
N TYR A 655 -41.79 -6.94 4.19
CA TYR A 655 -40.59 -6.19 3.82
C TYR A 655 -40.67 -4.76 4.39
N ALA A 656 -39.57 -4.24 4.93
CA ALA A 656 -39.48 -2.84 5.35
C ALA A 656 -38.10 -2.27 4.98
N ASN A 657 -38.08 -1.29 4.08
CA ASN A 657 -36.89 -0.49 3.78
C ASN A 657 -36.87 0.72 4.73
N LYS A 658 -35.75 0.96 5.42
CA LYS A 658 -35.67 1.97 6.48
C LYS A 658 -35.23 3.36 6.01
N GLU A 659 -34.98 3.57 4.72
CA GLU A 659 -34.45 4.85 4.21
C GLU A 659 -35.40 5.70 3.37
N ASN A 660 -36.64 5.30 3.14
CA ASN A 660 -37.65 6.19 2.55
C ASN A 660 -38.96 6.14 3.34
N LYS A 661 -39.43 7.31 3.78
CA LYS A 661 -40.62 7.48 4.63
C LYS A 661 -41.95 7.31 3.90
N GLU A 662 -41.95 6.81 2.67
CA GLU A 662 -43.12 6.24 2.00
C GLU A 662 -42.63 5.10 1.11
N ALA A 663 -42.94 3.85 1.47
CA ALA A 663 -42.73 2.70 0.60
C ALA A 663 -43.82 1.66 0.88
N ASP A 664 -44.51 1.29 -0.20
CA ASP A 664 -45.62 0.35 -0.25
C ASP A 664 -45.27 -0.99 0.42
N SER A 665 -46.22 -1.52 1.20
CA SER A 665 -46.12 -2.85 1.81
C SER A 665 -46.60 -3.89 0.80
N TYR A 666 -45.72 -4.80 0.38
CA TYR A 666 -46.09 -5.96 -0.44
C TYR A 666 -46.42 -7.16 0.45
N PHE A 667 -47.54 -7.82 0.18
CA PHE A 667 -47.98 -9.03 0.84
C PHE A 667 -47.92 -10.20 -0.15
N PHE A 668 -47.24 -11.28 0.19
CA PHE A 668 -47.16 -12.49 -0.65
C PHE A 668 -48.00 -13.60 -0.03
N ARG A 669 -48.75 -14.32 -0.87
CA ARG A 669 -49.58 -15.47 -0.47
C ARG A 669 -48.98 -16.75 -1.05
N LEU A 670 -48.51 -17.64 -0.19
CA LEU A 670 -48.12 -19.01 -0.57
C LEU A 670 -49.26 -19.97 -0.24
N ARG A 671 -49.73 -20.75 -1.21
CA ARG A 671 -50.68 -21.86 -1.01
C ARG A 671 -49.98 -23.18 -1.31
N GLY A 672 -49.79 -24.01 -0.30
CA GLY A 672 -49.26 -25.37 -0.42
C GLY A 672 -49.51 -26.17 0.87
N SER A 673 -49.83 -27.46 0.74
CA SER A 673 -50.15 -28.35 1.86
C SER A 673 -48.90 -28.76 2.64
N VAL A 674 -48.78 -28.31 3.89
CA VAL A 674 -47.73 -28.73 4.84
C VAL A 674 -48.35 -29.72 5.83
N SER A 675 -47.82 -30.94 5.88
CA SER A 675 -48.23 -31.96 6.85
C SER A 675 -47.18 -32.00 7.97
N VAL A 676 -47.61 -31.85 9.23
CA VAL A 676 -46.74 -31.93 10.41
C VAL A 676 -47.08 -33.20 11.19
N VAL A 677 -46.09 -34.06 11.45
CA VAL A 677 -46.20 -35.20 12.38
C VAL A 677 -45.17 -34.99 13.49
N GLY A 678 -45.59 -34.52 14.66
CA GLY A 678 -45.39 -35.28 15.90
C GLY A 678 -44.70 -34.47 17.00
N ASN A 679 -45.15 -34.62 18.25
CA ASN A 679 -44.91 -33.71 19.39
C ASN A 679 -43.52 -33.81 20.08
N LEU A 680 -43.02 -32.63 20.45
CA LEU A 680 -42.12 -32.23 21.56
C LEU A 680 -41.51 -33.32 22.47
N THR A 681 -40.19 -33.26 22.64
CA THR A 681 -39.52 -32.92 23.93
C THR A 681 -38.16 -32.30 23.71
#